data_AF-A0A1P8KLL5-F1
#
_entry.id   AF-A0A1P8KLL5-F1
#
_cell.length_a   1.000
_cell.length_b   1.000
_cell.length_c   1.000
_cell.angle_alpha   90.00
_cell.angle_beta   90.00
_cell.angle_gamma   90.00
#
_symmetry.space_group_name_H-M   'P 1'
#
loop_
_entity.id
_entity.type
_entity.pdbx_description
1 polymer ?
#
loop_
_entity_poly.entity_id
_entity_poly.type
_entity_poly.pdbx_seq_one_letter_code
_entity_poly.pdbx_strand_id
1 'polypeptide(L)'
;MNLFKKIFLLLFIFLSLILNATEIKKLKLQLQWKHQFEFAGFYAAKEKGFYKDIGVDLDFIEYKADDNIVSNVLNKKANFGVTYSSLIAEYINGKPVIFLANYLKQSPLVLVTQKKIKTLSDLKNKKVMGVSNNIDTIILKLMLQKAGVSLSNIDFIGTSFDTKKFINKEIDAMAVFTTNEIYKLDELGIKYNIFNPSLYGYENYDVNLFTSKEFLKNNTTLVKEFKEASNKGWKYALENKEEIVELILKKYNTQNKTKKELLFEAEQIEQLMLTKTYPIGQIDVARVEFLSKNFMQAELVSSMKDVDFKDFIFQSDDITLSNEEREFLNNNPVIKVYMDYSYPPYSFIKNDKLNGFSVEYADLLSKLLGVKFEYTKTMTWNSALENLKNKNIDMIGQMVNTKIRREFAIFSQDYYDYFTGIIVRKENSHLTSLSLLNNKTVGVVKGYLEEEILRKHYPNIKIKTYKDNHQVINALLNKEFDASIGIYEVIEYTINNMDLRNKLLSIPMRIEPVFRITKEAFGIRKDWTLLQSALNKTINLTKIQRDELEKKWLSKERHKEIIPFSKEEKEYLSTKKFISMCVDPNFLPYESIDTKSKYIGIGADIMNLVSKSIDKPIILIPSKTWKESLENIKNNKCDILPMATKTRSREAYMNFTKPYIIDSLAVATKTEQFFIKDSKALSNHNIGVINGYSTVELLKKSNPNINIVKVESAEEGLRKVQEGELFGYVDALSAIAYAIQKYGFVDLKVAGRLEFDQQLSLASKKEEALLNTIMQKTLNNIGDEKIRTIIGKWIAIQIEQSIDYKKIILITLFFVIVLSLVMHRNRTINKLNKKLDEKNKQLEELSIRDNLTKLFNRNKLDEVLSLEVNRANRYKTSFGIIMIDIDYFKKVNDVYGHQMGDVVLKEVANIIKSNSRKTDTVGRWGGEEFLVVCADTNLEGINQLANNIKKEIASYSFSINEQKTASFGIAVYKKNEDIYSLIKRADDALYKAKDNGRNRIEIL
;
A
#
# COMPACT_ATOMS: atom_id res chain seq x y z
N MET A 1 45.07 -65.10 -12.54
CA MET A 1 44.34 -64.01 -13.23
C MET A 1 44.14 -62.86 -12.25
N ASN A 2 44.91 -61.77 -12.39
CA ASN A 2 45.60 -61.18 -11.23
C ASN A 2 45.17 -59.77 -10.82
N LEU A 3 45.85 -59.28 -9.77
CA LEU A 3 46.00 -57.92 -9.22
C LEU A 3 45.31 -56.77 -9.97
N PHE A 4 45.49 -56.68 -11.30
CA PHE A 4 44.77 -55.78 -12.21
C PHE A 4 43.28 -55.62 -11.87
N LYS A 5 42.50 -56.68 -11.63
CA LYS A 5 41.05 -56.52 -11.30
C LYS A 5 40.81 -55.83 -9.95
N LYS A 6 41.69 -56.01 -8.95
CA LYS A 6 41.60 -55.29 -7.67
C LYS A 6 42.10 -53.85 -7.79
N ILE A 7 43.16 -53.62 -8.54
CA ILE A 7 43.66 -52.27 -8.87
C ILE A 7 42.60 -51.49 -9.65
N PHE A 8 41.95 -52.10 -10.64
CA PHE A 8 40.90 -51.47 -11.43
C PHE A 8 39.66 -51.17 -10.57
N LEU A 9 39.25 -52.06 -9.67
CA LEU A 9 38.15 -51.81 -8.73
C LEU A 9 38.50 -50.67 -7.75
N LEU A 10 39.73 -50.63 -7.22
CA LEU A 10 40.21 -49.53 -6.38
C LEU A 10 40.28 -48.21 -7.16
N LEU A 11 40.78 -48.20 -8.40
CA LEU A 11 40.75 -47.02 -9.27
C LEU A 11 39.32 -46.59 -9.57
N PHE A 12 38.38 -47.52 -9.81
CA PHE A 12 36.99 -47.18 -10.10
C PHE A 12 36.29 -46.57 -8.89
N ILE A 13 36.55 -47.10 -7.68
CA ILE A 13 36.09 -46.52 -6.41
C ILE A 13 36.72 -45.12 -6.23
N PHE A 14 38.04 -44.97 -6.43
CA PHE A 14 38.74 -43.68 -6.30
C PHE A 14 38.26 -42.64 -7.33
N LEU A 15 38.01 -43.05 -8.58
CA LEU A 15 37.40 -42.20 -9.61
C LEU A 15 35.96 -41.83 -9.24
N SER A 16 35.16 -42.75 -8.71
CA SER A 16 33.78 -42.44 -8.27
C SER A 16 33.75 -41.45 -7.09
N LEU A 17 34.73 -41.50 -6.19
CA LEU A 17 34.93 -40.52 -5.12
C LEU A 17 35.40 -39.15 -5.64
N ILE A 18 36.17 -39.11 -6.72
CA ILE A 18 36.58 -37.86 -7.40
C ILE A 18 35.43 -37.26 -8.22
N LEU A 19 34.60 -38.09 -8.86
CA LEU A 19 33.46 -37.68 -9.70
C LEU A 19 32.29 -37.05 -8.93
N ASN A 20 32.19 -37.30 -7.61
CA ASN A 20 31.18 -36.69 -6.74
C ASN A 20 31.66 -35.41 -6.03
N ALA A 21 32.80 -34.84 -6.41
CA ALA A 21 33.19 -33.50 -5.98
C ALA A 21 32.27 -32.45 -6.64
N THR A 22 31.29 -31.95 -5.90
CA THR A 22 30.43 -30.85 -6.36
C THR A 22 31.28 -29.63 -6.72
N GLU A 23 31.17 -29.17 -7.97
CA GLU A 23 31.97 -28.05 -8.47
C GLU A 23 31.71 -26.80 -7.61
N ILE A 24 32.75 -26.34 -6.90
CA ILE A 24 32.62 -25.25 -5.94
C ILE A 24 32.38 -23.94 -6.70
N LYS A 25 31.13 -23.47 -6.69
CA LYS A 25 30.71 -22.26 -7.38
C LYS A 25 31.31 -21.05 -6.71
N LYS A 26 32.21 -20.37 -7.42
CA LYS A 26 32.76 -19.08 -7.00
C LYS A 26 31.72 -17.98 -7.24
N LEU A 27 31.15 -17.47 -6.15
CA LEU A 27 30.13 -16.42 -6.15
C LEU A 27 30.68 -15.15 -5.50
N LYS A 28 30.05 -14.01 -5.79
CA LYS A 28 30.42 -12.71 -5.22
C LYS A 28 29.23 -11.99 -4.58
N LEU A 29 29.43 -11.50 -3.37
CA LEU A 29 28.51 -10.60 -2.65
C LEU A 29 29.07 -9.17 -2.68
N GLN A 30 28.36 -8.25 -3.34
CA GLN A 30 28.63 -6.82 -3.23
C GLN A 30 28.16 -6.31 -1.86
N LEU A 31 29.07 -5.76 -1.07
CA LEU A 31 28.71 -5.07 0.18
C LEU A 31 28.26 -3.63 -0.13
N GLN A 32 27.37 -3.08 0.72
CA GLN A 32 26.94 -1.68 0.63
C GLN A 32 27.96 -0.70 1.22
N TRP A 33 28.88 -1.19 2.04
CA TRP A 33 29.91 -0.38 2.68
C TRP A 33 31.23 -1.15 2.82
N LYS A 34 32.19 -0.55 3.53
CA LYS A 34 33.48 -1.14 3.88
C LYS A 34 33.35 -2.23 4.94
N HIS A 35 34.33 -3.12 5.03
CA HIS A 35 34.27 -4.24 5.97
C HIS A 35 34.14 -3.78 7.44
N GLN A 36 33.11 -4.28 8.13
CA GLN A 36 32.78 -4.00 9.55
C GLN A 36 31.71 -4.98 10.09
N PHE A 37 31.29 -4.85 11.35
CA PHE A 37 30.34 -5.78 11.99
C PHE A 37 28.93 -5.74 11.35
N GLU A 38 28.58 -4.68 10.64
CA GLU A 38 27.38 -4.57 9.77
C GLU A 38 27.21 -5.77 8.80
N PHE A 39 28.29 -6.48 8.46
CA PHE A 39 28.25 -7.66 7.58
C PHE A 39 28.68 -8.96 8.28
N ALA A 40 28.74 -8.95 9.62
CA ALA A 40 29.21 -10.05 10.47
C ALA A 40 28.58 -11.40 10.15
N GLY A 41 27.26 -11.43 9.87
CA GLY A 41 26.57 -12.67 9.52
C GLY A 41 27.04 -13.32 8.23
N PHE A 42 27.44 -12.52 7.23
CA PHE A 42 27.99 -13.04 5.97
C PHE A 42 29.41 -13.57 6.17
N TYR A 43 30.22 -12.93 7.02
CA TYR A 43 31.55 -13.42 7.39
C TYR A 43 31.46 -14.74 8.17
N ALA A 44 30.56 -14.81 9.17
CA ALA A 44 30.28 -16.04 9.90
C ALA A 44 29.84 -17.18 8.96
N ALA A 45 28.98 -16.91 7.97
CA ALA A 45 28.56 -17.91 6.99
C ALA A 45 29.70 -18.40 6.05
N LYS A 46 30.68 -17.56 5.70
CA LYS A 46 31.88 -18.00 4.94
C LYS A 46 32.83 -18.82 5.83
N GLU A 47 33.06 -18.36 7.05
CA GLU A 47 34.15 -18.83 7.92
C GLU A 47 33.76 -20.03 8.80
N LYS A 48 32.45 -20.19 9.11
CA LYS A 48 31.89 -21.38 9.77
C LYS A 48 31.48 -22.49 8.79
N GLY A 49 31.71 -22.30 7.48
CA GLY A 49 31.47 -23.32 6.46
C GLY A 49 30.08 -23.28 5.81
N PHE A 50 29.11 -22.51 6.31
CA PHE A 50 27.71 -22.56 5.85
C PHE A 50 27.51 -22.30 4.35
N TYR A 51 28.41 -21.56 3.68
CA TYR A 51 28.43 -21.46 2.21
C TYR A 51 29.13 -22.66 1.52
N LYS A 52 30.17 -23.23 2.13
CA LYS A 52 30.86 -24.42 1.60
C LYS A 52 29.97 -25.66 1.66
N ASP A 53 29.14 -25.78 2.70
CA ASP A 53 28.13 -26.83 2.87
C ASP A 53 27.13 -26.89 1.70
N ILE A 54 26.94 -25.77 0.99
CA ILE A 54 26.06 -25.64 -0.19
C ILE A 54 26.85 -25.50 -1.51
N GLY A 55 28.14 -25.86 -1.51
CA GLY A 55 28.99 -25.84 -2.70
C GLY A 55 29.44 -24.44 -3.15
N VAL A 56 29.46 -23.44 -2.28
CA VAL A 56 29.81 -22.05 -2.60
C VAL A 56 31.14 -21.62 -1.95
N ASP A 57 32.02 -21.06 -2.78
CA ASP A 57 33.12 -20.20 -2.32
C ASP A 57 32.71 -18.75 -2.58
N LEU A 58 32.45 -18.00 -1.51
CA LEU A 58 31.90 -16.64 -1.60
C LEU A 58 32.99 -15.59 -1.40
N ASP A 59 33.26 -14.77 -2.40
CA ASP A 59 34.06 -13.56 -2.22
C ASP A 59 33.21 -12.32 -1.95
N PHE A 60 33.78 -11.39 -1.19
CA PHE A 60 33.17 -10.09 -0.90
C PHE A 60 33.75 -9.03 -1.82
N ILE A 61 32.90 -8.22 -2.44
CA ILE A 61 33.31 -6.97 -3.08
C ILE A 61 33.04 -5.85 -2.08
N GLU A 62 34.11 -5.27 -1.55
CA GLU A 62 34.03 -4.09 -0.70
C GLU A 62 33.56 -2.86 -1.52
N TYR A 63 32.66 -2.06 -0.95
CA TYR A 63 32.17 -0.83 -1.58
C TYR A 63 33.27 0.21 -1.80
N LYS A 64 33.29 0.79 -3.01
CA LYS A 64 34.14 1.95 -3.36
C LYS A 64 33.27 3.17 -3.64
N ALA A 65 33.89 4.35 -3.59
CA ALA A 65 33.25 5.54 -4.16
C ALA A 65 32.85 5.25 -5.62
N ASP A 66 31.68 5.75 -6.00
CA ASP A 66 31.04 5.58 -7.32
C ASP A 66 30.56 4.15 -7.68
N ASP A 67 30.56 3.18 -6.75
CA ASP A 67 29.91 1.88 -6.96
C ASP A 67 28.38 1.98 -6.92
N ASN A 68 27.71 1.71 -8.05
CA ASN A 68 26.26 1.47 -8.06
C ASN A 68 26.00 -0.03 -7.79
N ILE A 69 25.68 -0.36 -6.53
CA ILE A 69 25.52 -1.72 -6.01
C ILE A 69 24.53 -2.56 -6.84
N VAL A 70 23.33 -2.01 -7.11
CA VAL A 70 22.28 -2.68 -7.89
C VAL A 70 22.77 -2.97 -9.31
N SER A 71 23.41 -1.99 -9.96
CA SER A 71 23.99 -2.17 -11.31
C SER A 71 25.17 -3.16 -11.32
N ASN A 72 25.96 -3.27 -10.24
CA ASN A 72 27.02 -4.29 -10.16
C ASN A 72 26.45 -5.72 -10.12
N VAL A 73 25.29 -5.93 -9.48
CA VAL A 73 24.58 -7.22 -9.49
C VAL A 73 23.88 -7.48 -10.82
N LEU A 74 23.14 -6.49 -11.36
CA LEU A 74 22.45 -6.64 -12.65
C LEU A 74 23.42 -6.87 -13.81
N ASN A 75 24.58 -6.22 -13.81
CA ASN A 75 25.65 -6.40 -14.80
C ASN A 75 26.62 -7.55 -14.46
N LYS A 76 26.22 -8.47 -13.57
CA LYS A 76 26.93 -9.74 -13.27
C LYS A 76 28.37 -9.59 -12.75
N LYS A 77 28.77 -8.40 -12.24
CA LYS A 77 30.03 -8.24 -11.49
C LYS A 77 29.95 -8.95 -10.13
N ALA A 78 28.75 -8.98 -9.55
CA ALA A 78 28.38 -9.75 -8.36
C ALA A 78 27.14 -10.62 -8.64
N ASN A 79 26.96 -11.68 -7.84
CA ASN A 79 25.80 -12.58 -7.91
C ASN A 79 24.70 -12.14 -6.93
N PHE A 80 25.13 -11.61 -5.79
CA PHE A 80 24.29 -11.07 -4.73
C PHE A 80 24.77 -9.67 -4.37
N GLY A 81 23.88 -8.86 -3.81
CA GLY A 81 24.24 -7.58 -3.20
C GLY A 81 23.57 -7.41 -1.84
N VAL A 82 24.18 -6.59 -1.01
CA VAL A 82 23.56 -5.97 0.17
C VAL A 82 23.34 -4.50 -0.17
N THR A 83 22.17 -3.92 0.11
CA THR A 83 21.92 -2.48 -0.13
C THR A 83 20.85 -1.89 0.82
N TYR A 84 20.68 -0.57 0.78
CA TYR A 84 19.74 0.18 1.60
C TYR A 84 18.28 -0.04 1.17
N SER A 85 17.31 0.67 1.76
CA SER A 85 15.89 0.59 1.33
C SER A 85 15.65 1.09 -0.10
N SER A 86 16.64 1.73 -0.74
CA SER A 86 16.65 2.16 -2.14
C SER A 86 16.27 1.05 -3.13
N LEU A 87 16.55 -0.22 -2.78
CA LEU A 87 16.12 -1.40 -3.53
C LEU A 87 14.61 -1.42 -3.84
N ILE A 88 13.76 -0.92 -2.93
CA ILE A 88 12.30 -0.88 -3.09
C ILE A 88 11.93 0.07 -4.24
N ALA A 89 12.58 1.24 -4.31
CA ALA A 89 12.36 2.21 -5.38
C ALA A 89 12.97 1.77 -6.71
N GLU A 90 14.11 1.08 -6.71
CA GLU A 90 14.68 0.46 -7.91
C GLU A 90 13.72 -0.61 -8.50
N TYR A 91 13.08 -1.42 -7.66
CA TYR A 91 12.03 -2.35 -8.12
C TYR A 91 10.81 -1.64 -8.73
N ILE A 92 10.28 -0.61 -8.05
CA ILE A 92 9.13 0.18 -8.55
C ILE A 92 9.49 0.88 -9.89
N ASN A 93 10.74 1.33 -10.04
CA ASN A 93 11.29 1.88 -11.28
C ASN A 93 11.69 0.79 -12.31
N GLY A 94 11.21 -0.44 -12.15
CA GLY A 94 11.28 -1.51 -13.14
C GLY A 94 12.60 -2.27 -13.21
N LYS A 95 13.51 -2.14 -12.24
CA LYS A 95 14.71 -2.99 -12.21
C LYS A 95 14.34 -4.45 -11.91
N PRO A 96 14.91 -5.43 -12.62
CA PRO A 96 14.65 -6.86 -12.38
C PRO A 96 15.47 -7.37 -11.18
N VAL A 97 15.23 -6.80 -10.00
CA VAL A 97 15.81 -7.21 -8.70
C VAL A 97 14.84 -8.06 -7.89
N ILE A 98 15.38 -8.92 -7.03
CA ILE A 98 14.61 -9.75 -6.08
C ILE A 98 15.20 -9.60 -4.68
N PHE A 99 14.36 -9.21 -3.73
CA PHE A 99 14.67 -9.02 -2.32
C PHE A 99 14.65 -10.36 -1.57
N LEU A 100 15.81 -10.81 -1.08
CA LEU A 100 15.99 -12.12 -0.48
C LEU A 100 15.76 -12.10 1.03
N ALA A 101 16.42 -11.19 1.76
CA ALA A 101 16.34 -11.10 3.22
C ALA A 101 16.65 -9.68 3.71
N ASN A 102 16.04 -9.26 4.82
CA ASN A 102 16.39 -8.04 5.54
C ASN A 102 16.97 -8.35 6.92
N TYR A 103 18.10 -7.74 7.25
CA TYR A 103 18.77 -7.94 8.54
C TYR A 103 18.50 -6.80 9.52
N LEU A 104 18.75 -5.53 9.16
CA LEU A 104 18.45 -4.39 10.03
C LEU A 104 17.04 -3.85 9.74
N LYS A 105 16.16 -3.91 10.75
CA LYS A 105 14.75 -3.50 10.68
C LYS A 105 14.58 -1.98 10.79
N GLN A 106 15.59 -1.28 11.32
CA GLN A 106 15.74 0.17 11.36
C GLN A 106 17.14 0.56 10.87
N SER A 107 17.25 1.56 9.99
CA SER A 107 18.55 2.08 9.53
C SER A 107 19.29 2.84 10.63
N PRO A 108 20.64 2.71 10.73
CA PRO A 108 21.43 3.50 11.67
C PRO A 108 21.67 4.95 11.20
N LEU A 109 21.24 5.31 9.98
CA LEU A 109 21.56 6.61 9.36
C LEU A 109 20.82 7.77 10.04
N VAL A 110 21.58 8.70 10.62
CA VAL A 110 21.08 9.89 11.32
C VAL A 110 21.88 11.13 10.94
N LEU A 111 21.36 12.32 11.27
CA LEU A 111 22.09 13.58 11.13
C LEU A 111 22.65 14.02 12.49
N VAL A 112 23.98 14.14 12.63
CA VAL A 112 24.58 14.82 13.78
C VAL A 112 24.86 16.28 13.49
N THR A 113 24.70 17.13 14.50
CA THR A 113 24.96 18.58 14.40
C THR A 113 25.84 19.07 15.55
N GLN A 114 26.56 20.17 15.31
CA GLN A 114 27.29 20.91 16.35
C GLN A 114 26.34 21.32 17.47
N LYS A 115 26.80 21.33 18.72
CA LYS A 115 25.94 21.55 19.92
C LYS A 115 25.10 22.83 19.89
N LYS A 116 25.57 23.85 19.16
CA LYS A 116 24.91 25.15 18.92
C LYS A 116 23.63 25.06 18.07
N ILE A 117 23.51 24.04 17.21
CA ILE A 117 22.37 23.78 16.34
C ILE A 117 21.34 23.01 17.16
N LYS A 118 20.23 23.65 17.53
CA LYS A 118 19.22 23.09 18.43
C LYS A 118 18.07 22.45 17.67
N THR A 119 17.60 23.10 16.61
CA THR A 119 16.54 22.60 15.73
C THR A 119 17.08 22.29 14.34
N LEU A 120 16.35 21.51 13.54
CA LEU A 120 16.69 21.32 12.13
C LEU A 120 16.59 22.63 11.33
N SER A 121 15.67 23.54 11.69
CA SER A 121 15.50 24.86 11.05
C SER A 121 16.76 25.72 11.14
N ASP A 122 17.58 25.54 12.18
CA ASP A 122 18.82 26.27 12.42
C ASP A 122 19.90 25.94 11.37
N LEU A 123 19.73 24.86 10.60
CA LEU A 123 20.63 24.42 9.52
C LEU A 123 20.53 25.30 8.26
N LYS A 124 19.61 26.27 8.21
CA LYS A 124 19.53 27.23 7.09
C LYS A 124 20.82 28.03 6.98
N ASN A 125 21.42 28.01 5.80
CA ASN A 125 22.72 28.60 5.48
C ASN A 125 23.81 28.11 6.46
N LYS A 126 23.92 26.78 6.60
CA LYS A 126 24.93 26.07 7.40
C LYS A 126 25.61 24.98 6.59
N LYS A 127 26.81 24.61 7.00
CA LYS A 127 27.64 23.61 6.32
C LYS A 127 27.21 22.20 6.70
N VAL A 128 26.63 21.47 5.75
CA VAL A 128 26.07 20.12 5.95
C VAL A 128 26.76 19.12 5.03
N MET A 129 27.27 18.03 5.59
CA MET A 129 27.89 16.92 4.85
C MET A 129 26.96 15.70 4.80
N GLY A 130 26.99 14.95 3.70
CA GLY A 130 26.37 13.62 3.58
C GLY A 130 24.85 13.62 3.41
N VAL A 131 24.18 14.78 3.35
CA VAL A 131 22.75 14.89 3.00
C VAL A 131 22.64 15.35 1.56
N SER A 132 22.02 14.55 0.68
CA SER A 132 22.01 14.80 -0.76
C SER A 132 20.71 14.33 -1.44
N ASN A 133 20.64 14.46 -2.77
CA ASN A 133 19.62 13.80 -3.59
C ASN A 133 19.92 12.32 -3.90
N ASN A 134 21.03 11.74 -3.40
CA ASN A 134 21.24 10.29 -3.49
C ASN A 134 20.13 9.56 -2.72
N ILE A 135 19.54 8.58 -3.40
CA ILE A 135 18.45 7.71 -2.94
C ILE A 135 18.72 7.04 -1.59
N ASP A 136 19.98 6.70 -1.29
CA ASP A 136 20.35 6.09 -0.01
C ASP A 136 20.31 7.10 1.15
N THR A 137 20.52 8.39 0.86
CA THR A 137 20.48 9.49 1.85
C THR A 137 19.11 10.17 1.96
N ILE A 138 18.11 9.72 1.19
CA ILE A 138 16.88 10.47 0.93
C ILE A 138 16.02 10.72 2.17
N ILE A 139 16.06 9.84 3.18
CA ILE A 139 15.34 10.02 4.45
C ILE A 139 15.84 11.23 5.25
N LEU A 140 17.11 11.61 5.08
CA LEU A 140 17.66 12.84 5.69
C LEU A 140 17.12 14.08 4.97
N LYS A 141 17.00 14.05 3.63
CA LYS A 141 16.33 15.10 2.84
C LYS A 141 14.87 15.24 3.25
N LEU A 142 14.11 14.15 3.34
CA LEU A 142 12.71 14.14 3.76
C LEU A 142 12.51 14.69 5.18
N MET A 143 13.42 14.34 6.11
CA MET A 143 13.44 14.88 7.47
C MET A 143 13.68 16.40 7.47
N LEU A 144 14.64 16.91 6.69
CA LEU A 144 14.89 18.34 6.54
C LEU A 144 13.70 19.08 5.89
N GLN A 145 13.11 18.52 4.83
CA GLN A 145 11.94 19.10 4.16
C GLN A 145 10.74 19.20 5.11
N LYS A 146 10.51 18.18 5.95
CA LYS A 146 9.46 18.20 6.99
C LYS A 146 9.71 19.26 8.07
N ALA A 147 10.97 19.66 8.30
CA ALA A 147 11.36 20.79 9.14
C ALA A 147 11.46 22.13 8.38
N GLY A 148 10.98 22.21 7.14
CA GLY A 148 11.01 23.45 6.35
C GLY A 148 12.42 23.88 5.90
N VAL A 149 13.33 22.92 5.71
CA VAL A 149 14.70 23.12 5.19
C VAL A 149 14.84 22.39 3.86
N SER A 150 15.04 23.16 2.78
CA SER A 150 15.40 22.63 1.46
C SER A 150 16.91 22.40 1.35
N LEU A 151 17.33 21.48 0.48
CA LEU A 151 18.75 21.32 0.11
C LEU A 151 19.32 22.55 -0.61
N SER A 152 18.46 23.41 -1.18
CA SER A 152 18.86 24.72 -1.71
C SER A 152 19.24 25.74 -0.63
N ASN A 153 18.99 25.43 0.64
CA ASN A 153 19.13 26.34 1.77
C ASN A 153 20.24 25.86 2.75
N ILE A 154 21.14 24.97 2.31
CA ILE A 154 22.27 24.45 3.09
C ILE A 154 23.54 24.47 2.23
N ASP A 155 24.69 24.74 2.84
CA ASP A 155 25.99 24.69 2.17
C ASP A 155 26.44 23.22 2.14
N PHE A 156 26.24 22.54 1.01
CA PHE A 156 26.56 21.11 0.89
C PHE A 156 28.07 20.84 0.77
N ILE A 157 28.65 20.14 1.75
CA ILE A 157 30.10 19.84 1.83
C ILE A 157 30.40 18.39 1.40
N GLY A 158 29.70 17.92 0.36
CA GLY A 158 29.93 16.60 -0.24
C GLY A 158 29.53 15.40 0.64
N THR A 159 29.96 14.22 0.22
CA THR A 159 29.68 12.92 0.86
C THR A 159 30.97 12.20 1.27
N SER A 160 31.95 12.93 1.80
CA SER A 160 33.22 12.32 2.25
C SER A 160 33.14 11.64 3.62
N PHE A 161 32.08 11.90 4.38
CA PHE A 161 31.83 11.39 5.75
C PHE A 161 33.03 11.56 6.70
N ASP A 162 33.80 12.64 6.52
CA ASP A 162 35.03 12.90 7.26
C ASP A 162 34.73 13.55 8.62
N THR A 163 34.73 12.72 9.66
CA THR A 163 34.46 13.14 11.04
C THR A 163 35.45 14.19 11.54
N LYS A 164 36.67 14.29 10.98
CA LYS A 164 37.65 15.31 11.39
C LYS A 164 37.12 16.72 11.13
N LYS A 165 36.44 16.94 10.01
CA LYS A 165 35.85 18.26 9.67
C LYS A 165 34.76 18.67 10.65
N PHE A 166 34.02 17.70 11.19
CA PHE A 166 33.05 17.96 12.26
C PHE A 166 33.73 18.22 13.61
N ILE A 167 34.75 17.45 13.98
CA ILE A 167 35.54 17.64 15.21
C ILE A 167 36.22 19.03 15.20
N ASN A 168 36.79 19.42 14.07
CA ASN A 168 37.42 20.73 13.83
C ASN A 168 36.41 21.89 13.72
N LYS A 169 35.10 21.61 13.69
CA LYS A 169 34.01 22.59 13.50
C LYS A 169 34.03 23.32 12.14
N GLU A 170 34.66 22.72 11.13
CA GLU A 170 34.63 23.19 9.74
C GLU A 170 33.23 23.03 9.11
N ILE A 171 32.43 22.09 9.63
CA ILE A 171 31.03 21.83 9.26
C ILE A 171 30.10 21.87 10.47
N ASP A 172 28.86 22.30 10.24
CA ASP A 172 27.80 22.44 11.25
C ASP A 172 27.03 21.13 11.47
N ALA A 173 26.96 20.27 10.45
CA ALA A 173 26.31 18.96 10.51
C ALA A 173 26.93 17.94 9.57
N MET A 174 26.79 16.65 9.90
CA MET A 174 27.12 15.54 9.01
C MET A 174 26.15 14.37 9.20
N ALA A 175 25.81 13.68 8.10
CA ALA A 175 25.18 12.37 8.16
C ALA A 175 26.16 11.32 8.70
N VAL A 176 25.68 10.43 9.57
CA VAL A 176 26.48 9.37 10.24
C VAL A 176 25.64 8.13 10.50
N PHE A 177 26.31 7.00 10.79
CA PHE A 177 25.67 5.81 11.33
C PHE A 177 25.80 5.77 12.86
N THR A 178 24.69 5.54 13.58
CA THR A 178 24.70 5.42 15.05
C THR A 178 25.59 4.31 15.57
N THR A 179 25.82 3.29 14.74
CA THR A 179 26.68 2.13 15.01
C THR A 179 28.19 2.45 14.96
N ASN A 180 28.62 3.58 14.39
CA ASN A 180 30.04 3.84 14.06
C ASN A 180 30.56 5.21 14.51
N GLU A 181 30.24 6.31 13.81
CA GLU A 181 30.88 7.61 14.06
C GLU A 181 30.53 8.18 15.44
N ILE A 182 29.37 7.83 15.98
CA ILE A 182 28.92 8.23 17.34
C ILE A 182 29.91 7.76 18.41
N TYR A 183 30.47 6.55 18.30
CA TYR A 183 31.47 6.04 19.25
C TYR A 183 32.70 6.97 19.31
N LYS A 184 33.18 7.42 18.13
CA LYS A 184 34.37 8.28 18.01
C LYS A 184 34.14 9.67 18.58
N LEU A 185 32.93 10.22 18.41
CA LEU A 185 32.56 11.50 19.01
C LEU A 185 32.44 11.39 20.53
N ASP A 186 31.87 10.30 21.05
CA ASP A 186 31.75 10.04 22.49
C ASP A 186 33.13 9.80 23.16
N GLU A 187 34.00 9.00 22.54
CA GLU A 187 35.35 8.70 23.06
C GLU A 187 36.25 9.95 23.10
N LEU A 188 36.12 10.84 22.11
CA LEU A 188 36.78 12.15 22.10
C LEU A 188 36.04 13.22 22.94
N GLY A 189 34.96 12.86 23.63
CA GLY A 189 34.18 13.76 24.49
C GLY A 189 33.40 14.86 23.77
N ILE A 190 33.39 14.85 22.43
CA ILE A 190 32.81 15.89 21.56
C ILE A 190 31.30 15.98 21.79
N LYS A 191 30.79 17.20 22.02
CA LYS A 191 29.36 17.43 22.26
C LYS A 191 28.65 17.75 20.94
N TYR A 192 27.76 16.84 20.54
CA TYR A 192 26.91 16.92 19.36
C TYR A 192 25.42 16.78 19.74
N ASN A 193 24.55 16.90 18.74
CA ASN A 193 23.13 16.53 18.79
C ASN A 193 22.83 15.49 17.71
N ILE A 194 21.82 14.64 17.89
CA ILE A 194 21.33 13.69 16.88
C ILE A 194 19.92 14.09 16.47
N PHE A 195 19.64 14.06 15.16
CA PHE A 195 18.30 14.04 14.59
C PHE A 195 18.13 12.73 13.80
N ASN A 196 17.21 11.88 14.26
CA ASN A 196 16.99 10.55 13.69
C ASN A 196 15.68 10.55 12.85
N PRO A 197 15.73 10.21 11.55
CA PRO A 197 14.57 10.24 10.65
C PRO A 197 13.34 9.46 11.13
N SER A 198 13.52 8.35 11.85
CA SER A 198 12.40 7.55 12.41
C SER A 198 11.52 8.36 13.36
N LEU A 199 12.12 9.30 14.11
CA LEU A 199 11.41 10.18 15.05
C LEU A 199 10.63 11.29 14.35
N TYR A 200 10.85 11.46 13.03
CA TYR A 200 10.08 12.31 12.13
C TYR A 200 9.10 11.51 11.24
N GLY A 201 8.97 10.20 11.47
CA GLY A 201 8.10 9.28 10.72
C GLY A 201 8.75 8.59 9.52
N TYR A 202 10.04 8.83 9.27
CA TYR A 202 10.79 8.25 8.16
C TYR A 202 11.64 7.07 8.64
N GLU A 203 11.00 5.94 8.93
CA GLU A 203 11.72 4.67 9.10
C GLU A 203 12.26 4.15 7.76
N ASN A 204 13.29 3.29 7.81
CA ASN A 204 13.81 2.53 6.66
C ASN A 204 14.41 1.20 7.15
N TYR A 205 14.41 0.20 6.27
CA TYR A 205 15.22 -1.01 6.37
C TYR A 205 16.67 -0.75 5.94
N ASP A 206 17.58 -1.58 6.46
CA ASP A 206 19.00 -1.57 6.09
C ASP A 206 19.58 -2.98 5.99
N VAL A 207 20.72 -3.12 5.32
CA VAL A 207 21.39 -4.41 5.06
C VAL A 207 20.40 -5.39 4.37
N ASN A 208 19.89 -4.98 3.20
CA ASN A 208 18.94 -5.77 2.41
C ASN A 208 19.70 -6.66 1.41
N LEU A 209 19.68 -7.97 1.64
CA LEU A 209 20.25 -8.96 0.73
C LEU A 209 19.32 -9.14 -0.49
N PHE A 210 19.87 -9.03 -1.69
CA PHE A 210 19.15 -9.16 -2.96
C PHE A 210 19.96 -9.86 -4.05
N THR A 211 19.29 -10.24 -5.13
CA THR A 211 19.89 -10.73 -6.39
C THR A 211 19.10 -10.23 -7.60
N SER A 212 19.47 -10.62 -8.83
CA SER A 212 18.69 -10.32 -10.03
C SER A 212 17.66 -11.42 -10.33
N LYS A 213 16.53 -11.05 -10.96
CA LYS A 213 15.48 -11.98 -11.40
C LYS A 213 16.01 -12.98 -12.44
N GLU A 214 17.06 -12.62 -13.19
CA GLU A 214 17.79 -13.54 -14.08
C GLU A 214 18.61 -14.57 -13.28
N PHE A 215 19.41 -14.13 -12.29
CA PHE A 215 20.24 -15.05 -11.51
C PHE A 215 19.37 -16.03 -10.71
N LEU A 216 18.27 -15.54 -10.10
CA LEU A 216 17.26 -16.38 -9.47
C LEU A 216 16.70 -17.43 -10.42
N LYS A 217 16.20 -17.03 -11.61
CA LYS A 217 15.59 -17.94 -12.59
C LYS A 217 16.52 -19.10 -12.98
N ASN A 218 17.83 -18.85 -13.02
CA ASN A 218 18.83 -19.83 -13.40
C ASN A 218 19.43 -20.61 -12.21
N ASN A 219 19.15 -20.22 -10.96
CA ASN A 219 19.81 -20.74 -9.75
C ASN A 219 18.88 -20.81 -8.52
N THR A 220 17.58 -21.08 -8.68
CA THR A 220 16.56 -20.94 -7.60
C THR A 220 16.96 -21.63 -6.29
N THR A 221 17.35 -22.91 -6.35
CA THR A 221 17.79 -23.70 -5.17
C THR A 221 19.00 -23.06 -4.49
N LEU A 222 20.01 -22.66 -5.26
CA LEU A 222 21.24 -22.04 -4.78
C LEU A 222 20.99 -20.66 -4.15
N VAL A 223 20.08 -19.85 -4.72
CA VAL A 223 19.67 -18.56 -4.14
C VAL A 223 18.95 -18.76 -2.80
N LYS A 224 18.15 -19.82 -2.68
CA LYS A 224 17.50 -20.20 -1.42
C LYS A 224 18.51 -20.69 -0.37
N GLU A 225 19.37 -21.62 -0.74
CA GLU A 225 20.43 -22.16 0.11
C GLU A 225 21.36 -21.05 0.60
N PHE A 226 21.72 -20.10 -0.27
CA PHE A 226 22.51 -18.92 0.08
C PHE A 226 21.82 -18.05 1.14
N LYS A 227 20.53 -17.73 0.94
CA LYS A 227 19.70 -16.98 1.91
C LYS A 227 19.67 -17.69 3.27
N GLU A 228 19.51 -19.01 3.30
CA GLU A 228 19.53 -19.79 4.55
C GLU A 228 20.91 -19.83 5.21
N ALA A 229 21.99 -19.98 4.45
CA ALA A 229 23.36 -19.90 4.94
C ALA A 229 23.67 -18.51 5.54
N SER A 230 23.26 -17.42 4.87
CA SER A 230 23.34 -16.06 5.40
C SER A 230 22.57 -15.91 6.72
N ASN A 231 21.36 -16.46 6.83
CA ASN A 231 20.55 -16.42 8.05
C ASN A 231 21.19 -17.21 9.20
N LYS A 232 21.76 -18.40 8.94
CA LYS A 232 22.54 -19.18 9.92
C LYS A 232 23.75 -18.39 10.41
N GLY A 233 24.48 -17.75 9.50
CA GLY A 233 25.63 -16.90 9.83
C GLY A 233 25.26 -15.70 10.69
N TRP A 234 24.17 -14.99 10.37
CA TRP A 234 23.65 -13.90 11.19
C TRP A 234 23.24 -14.34 12.58
N LYS A 235 22.57 -15.50 12.71
CA LYS A 235 22.26 -16.08 14.02
C LYS A 235 23.55 -16.34 14.82
N TYR A 236 24.52 -17.01 14.20
CA TYR A 236 25.81 -17.31 14.84
C TYR A 236 26.53 -16.04 15.31
N ALA A 237 26.53 -14.98 14.49
CA ALA A 237 27.24 -13.74 14.78
C ALA A 237 26.65 -12.96 15.97
N LEU A 238 25.33 -13.02 16.18
CA LEU A 238 24.69 -12.42 17.36
C LEU A 238 24.91 -13.27 18.63
N GLU A 239 24.92 -14.60 18.49
CA GLU A 239 25.17 -15.53 19.61
C GLU A 239 26.66 -15.55 20.03
N ASN A 240 27.60 -15.16 19.15
CA ASN A 240 29.05 -15.27 19.35
C ASN A 240 29.80 -13.96 19.01
N LYS A 241 29.25 -12.80 19.42
CA LYS A 241 29.73 -11.45 19.03
C LYS A 241 31.24 -11.29 19.17
N GLU A 242 31.83 -11.63 20.32
CA GLU A 242 33.26 -11.46 20.58
C GLU A 242 34.14 -12.24 19.60
N GLU A 243 33.74 -13.47 19.25
CA GLU A 243 34.49 -14.31 18.30
C GLU A 243 34.46 -13.72 16.89
N ILE A 244 33.31 -13.17 16.48
CA ILE A 244 33.19 -12.53 15.17
C ILE A 244 33.87 -11.16 15.12
N VAL A 245 33.99 -10.45 16.26
CA VAL A 245 34.86 -9.27 16.35
C VAL A 245 36.33 -9.64 16.12
N GLU A 246 36.85 -10.68 16.77
CA GLU A 246 38.23 -11.16 16.53
C GLU A 246 38.43 -11.65 15.08
N LEU A 247 37.44 -12.32 14.50
CA LEU A 247 37.44 -12.72 13.09
C LEU A 247 37.53 -11.52 12.15
N ILE A 248 36.77 -10.44 12.42
CA ILE A 248 36.80 -9.20 11.65
C ILE A 248 38.15 -8.51 11.80
N LEU A 249 38.65 -8.34 13.04
CA LEU A 249 39.98 -7.76 13.31
C LEU A 249 41.10 -8.48 12.53
N LYS A 250 41.02 -9.81 12.42
CA LYS A 250 42.03 -10.67 11.78
C LYS A 250 41.93 -10.75 10.25
N LYS A 251 40.73 -10.63 9.66
CA LYS A 251 40.50 -10.91 8.23
C LYS A 251 39.80 -9.81 7.43
N TYR A 252 39.02 -8.97 8.09
CA TYR A 252 38.05 -8.05 7.47
C TYR A 252 38.15 -6.64 8.08
N ASN A 253 39.37 -6.17 8.39
CA ASN A 253 39.61 -4.88 9.06
C ASN A 253 40.29 -3.83 8.16
N THR A 254 39.79 -3.66 6.93
CA THR A 254 40.26 -2.65 5.96
C THR A 254 40.21 -1.21 6.49
N GLN A 255 39.39 -0.97 7.52
CA GLN A 255 39.18 0.34 8.13
C GLN A 255 40.05 0.59 9.38
N ASN A 256 40.88 -0.36 9.80
CA ASN A 256 41.70 -0.31 11.03
C ASN A 256 40.88 0.00 12.31
N LYS A 257 39.66 -0.54 12.42
CA LYS A 257 38.85 -0.44 13.65
C LYS A 257 39.49 -1.23 14.80
N THR A 258 39.25 -0.77 16.02
CA THR A 258 39.60 -1.43 17.27
C THR A 258 38.55 -2.46 17.71
N LYS A 259 38.92 -3.35 18.64
CA LYS A 259 37.98 -4.29 19.28
C LYS A 259 36.79 -3.57 19.96
N LYS A 260 37.02 -2.38 20.54
CA LYS A 260 35.98 -1.61 21.23
C LYS A 260 34.93 -1.04 20.26
N GLU A 261 35.37 -0.45 19.15
CA GLU A 261 34.46 0.04 18.10
C GLU A 261 33.59 -1.10 17.57
N LEU A 262 34.18 -2.25 17.24
CA LEU A 262 33.45 -3.39 16.67
C LEU A 262 32.48 -4.03 17.67
N LEU A 263 32.81 -4.07 18.97
CA LEU A 263 31.88 -4.51 20.01
C LEU A 263 30.72 -3.52 20.20
N PHE A 264 30.99 -2.21 20.20
CA PHE A 264 29.93 -1.19 20.23
C PHE A 264 29.01 -1.30 19.00
N GLU A 265 29.59 -1.49 17.82
CA GLU A 265 28.88 -1.69 16.56
C GLU A 265 27.95 -2.91 16.65
N ALA A 266 28.42 -4.03 17.20
CA ALA A 266 27.65 -5.25 17.39
C ALA A 266 26.44 -5.06 18.33
N GLU A 267 26.62 -4.36 19.46
CA GLU A 267 25.53 -4.04 20.39
C GLU A 267 24.49 -3.08 19.80
N GLN A 268 24.91 -2.12 18.97
CA GLN A 268 23.99 -1.23 18.27
C GLN A 268 23.25 -1.94 17.11
N ILE A 269 23.91 -2.85 16.40
CA ILE A 269 23.29 -3.64 15.33
C ILE A 269 22.19 -4.54 15.88
N GLU A 270 22.40 -5.28 16.99
CA GLU A 270 21.36 -6.16 17.54
C GLU A 270 20.07 -5.39 17.88
N GLN A 271 20.21 -4.19 18.44
CA GLN A 271 19.09 -3.30 18.75
C GLN A 271 18.32 -2.88 17.49
N LEU A 272 19.02 -2.61 16.38
CA LEU A 272 18.43 -2.25 15.08
C LEU A 272 17.85 -3.45 14.30
N MET A 273 18.28 -4.68 14.60
CA MET A 273 17.74 -5.90 14.01
C MET A 273 16.38 -6.32 14.59
N LEU A 274 16.01 -5.84 15.79
CA LEU A 274 14.73 -6.14 16.46
C LEU A 274 14.40 -7.65 16.54
N THR A 275 15.41 -8.49 16.80
CA THR A 275 15.34 -9.96 16.76
C THR A 275 14.34 -10.58 17.73
N LYS A 276 14.01 -9.89 18.83
CA LYS A 276 12.92 -10.26 19.76
C LYS A 276 11.54 -10.28 19.10
N THR A 277 11.35 -9.50 18.03
CA THR A 277 10.05 -9.26 17.36
C THR A 277 10.01 -9.88 15.96
N TYR A 278 11.13 -9.92 15.24
CA TYR A 278 11.23 -10.43 13.88
C TYR A 278 12.33 -11.50 13.74
N PRO A 279 12.00 -12.71 13.24
CA PRO A 279 12.99 -13.68 12.80
C PRO A 279 14.06 -13.09 11.85
N ILE A 280 15.30 -13.56 12.03
CA ILE A 280 16.47 -13.14 11.25
C ILE A 280 16.23 -13.37 9.75
N GLY A 281 16.45 -12.32 8.95
CA GLY A 281 16.27 -12.34 7.50
C GLY A 281 14.82 -12.21 7.02
N GLN A 282 13.81 -12.16 7.91
CA GLN A 282 12.41 -11.97 7.50
C GLN A 282 12.20 -10.60 6.85
N ILE A 283 11.39 -10.58 5.77
CA ILE A 283 10.84 -9.38 5.15
C ILE A 283 9.33 -9.36 5.46
N ASP A 284 8.81 -8.21 5.88
CA ASP A 284 7.38 -7.98 6.08
C ASP A 284 6.83 -7.18 4.89
N VAL A 285 5.86 -7.74 4.16
CA VAL A 285 5.28 -7.14 2.96
C VAL A 285 4.56 -5.82 3.28
N ALA A 286 3.79 -5.77 4.38
CA ALA A 286 3.08 -4.56 4.80
C ALA A 286 4.06 -3.47 5.25
N ARG A 287 5.24 -3.85 5.77
CA ARG A 287 6.33 -2.91 6.06
C ARG A 287 7.01 -2.41 4.77
N VAL A 288 7.20 -3.25 3.76
CA VAL A 288 7.71 -2.81 2.43
C VAL A 288 6.71 -1.86 1.76
N GLU A 289 5.41 -2.15 1.81
CA GLU A 289 4.33 -1.25 1.35
C GLU A 289 4.28 0.08 2.12
N PHE A 290 4.61 0.08 3.41
CA PHE A 290 4.75 1.31 4.19
C PHE A 290 5.98 2.11 3.74
N LEU A 291 7.15 1.47 3.62
CA LEU A 291 8.41 2.12 3.23
C LEU A 291 8.37 2.70 1.82
N SER A 292 7.62 2.11 0.88
CA SER A 292 7.49 2.64 -0.49
C SER A 292 6.91 4.07 -0.53
N LYS A 293 6.12 4.46 0.47
CA LYS A 293 5.50 5.78 0.60
C LYS A 293 6.53 6.90 0.81
N ASN A 294 7.66 6.59 1.46
CA ASN A 294 8.77 7.54 1.61
C ASN A 294 9.36 7.90 0.23
N PHE A 295 9.50 6.91 -0.66
CA PHE A 295 10.05 7.12 -2.00
C PHE A 295 9.08 7.85 -2.93
N MET A 296 7.76 7.63 -2.79
CA MET A 296 6.74 8.47 -3.44
C MET A 296 6.84 9.93 -2.96
N GLN A 297 6.90 10.16 -1.64
CA GLN A 297 7.01 11.51 -1.08
C GLN A 297 8.32 12.22 -1.48
N ALA A 298 9.37 11.46 -1.79
CA ALA A 298 10.64 11.97 -2.30
C ALA A 298 10.66 12.24 -3.81
N GLU A 299 9.55 11.99 -4.52
CA GLU A 299 9.42 12.10 -5.98
C GLU A 299 10.36 11.15 -6.76
N LEU A 300 10.83 10.07 -6.13
CA LEU A 300 11.76 9.10 -6.72
C LEU A 300 11.08 7.93 -7.46
N VAL A 301 9.77 7.80 -7.30
CA VAL A 301 8.91 6.83 -8.00
C VAL A 301 7.63 7.53 -8.42
N SER A 302 7.23 7.39 -9.68
CA SER A 302 6.13 8.17 -10.28
C SER A 302 4.73 7.58 -10.06
N SER A 303 4.64 6.29 -9.73
CA SER A 303 3.39 5.59 -9.45
C SER A 303 3.62 4.39 -8.55
N MET A 304 2.65 4.12 -7.68
CA MET A 304 2.51 2.88 -6.90
C MET A 304 1.34 2.01 -7.40
N LYS A 305 0.65 2.46 -8.45
CA LYS A 305 -0.49 1.75 -9.02
C LYS A 305 0.01 0.48 -9.72
N ASP A 306 -0.69 -0.62 -9.50
CA ASP A 306 -0.46 -1.93 -10.14
C ASP A 306 0.91 -2.59 -9.79
N VAL A 307 1.57 -2.16 -8.69
CA VAL A 307 2.78 -2.78 -8.13
C VAL A 307 2.43 -3.89 -7.14
N ASP A 308 2.81 -5.15 -7.44
CA ASP A 308 2.78 -6.24 -6.46
C ASP A 308 4.20 -6.47 -5.88
N PHE A 309 4.33 -6.46 -4.55
CA PHE A 309 5.59 -6.74 -3.85
C PHE A 309 5.82 -8.24 -3.58
N LYS A 310 4.84 -9.12 -3.83
CA LYS A 310 5.06 -10.56 -3.80
C LYS A 310 6.05 -11.01 -4.87
N ASP A 311 6.00 -10.39 -6.04
CA ASP A 311 6.89 -10.64 -7.19
C ASP A 311 8.30 -10.06 -7.02
N PHE A 312 8.49 -9.18 -6.01
CA PHE A 312 9.75 -8.58 -5.58
C PHE A 312 10.44 -9.39 -4.48
N ILE A 313 9.66 -9.91 -3.53
CA ILE A 313 10.16 -10.58 -2.32
C ILE A 313 10.28 -12.08 -2.59
N PHE A 314 11.46 -12.65 -2.36
CA PHE A 314 11.68 -14.09 -2.56
C PHE A 314 11.00 -14.92 -1.46
N GLN A 315 9.74 -15.23 -1.73
CA GLN A 315 8.96 -16.28 -1.10
C GLN A 315 9.45 -17.62 -1.66
N SER A 316 10.05 -18.44 -0.80
CA SER A 316 10.63 -19.71 -1.19
C SER A 316 9.63 -20.84 -0.95
N ASP A 317 8.72 -21.03 -1.90
CA ASP A 317 7.76 -22.15 -1.88
C ASP A 317 8.44 -23.52 -2.10
N ASP A 318 9.64 -23.54 -2.70
CA ASP A 318 10.51 -24.71 -2.79
C ASP A 318 10.89 -25.27 -1.41
N ILE A 319 11.24 -26.56 -1.31
CA ILE A 319 11.68 -27.20 -0.06
C ILE A 319 13.22 -27.30 0.01
N THR A 320 13.80 -27.06 1.18
CA THR A 320 15.26 -27.23 1.41
C THR A 320 15.57 -28.67 1.79
N LEU A 321 15.40 -29.57 0.82
CA LEU A 321 15.79 -30.97 0.94
C LEU A 321 17.31 -31.05 1.07
N SER A 322 17.84 -31.91 1.95
CA SER A 322 19.29 -32.20 1.98
C SER A 322 19.69 -33.07 0.78
N ASN A 323 21.00 -33.27 0.56
CA ASN A 323 21.46 -34.11 -0.56
C ASN A 323 21.03 -35.58 -0.38
N GLU A 324 21.06 -36.11 0.85
CA GLU A 324 20.58 -37.46 1.16
C GLU A 324 19.06 -37.58 0.97
N GLU A 325 18.29 -36.55 1.33
CA GLU A 325 16.83 -36.53 1.09
C GLU A 325 16.50 -36.47 -0.41
N ARG A 326 17.24 -35.67 -1.21
CA ARG A 326 17.09 -35.62 -2.69
C ARG A 326 17.42 -36.97 -3.31
N GLU A 327 18.56 -37.57 -2.95
CA GLU A 327 18.97 -38.88 -3.43
C GLU A 327 17.95 -39.96 -3.05
N PHE A 328 17.47 -39.96 -1.81
CA PHE A 328 16.43 -40.87 -1.33
C PHE A 328 15.14 -40.75 -2.15
N LEU A 329 14.65 -39.53 -2.42
CA LEU A 329 13.42 -39.30 -3.18
C LEU A 329 13.58 -39.67 -4.66
N ASN A 330 14.74 -39.36 -5.26
CA ASN A 330 15.07 -39.78 -6.63
C ASN A 330 15.13 -41.32 -6.77
N ASN A 331 15.66 -42.01 -5.76
CA ASN A 331 15.72 -43.48 -5.71
C ASN A 331 14.37 -44.13 -5.33
N ASN A 332 13.42 -43.37 -4.77
CA ASN A 332 12.08 -43.84 -4.39
C ASN A 332 10.98 -42.93 -5.01
N PRO A 333 10.90 -42.83 -6.36
CA PRO A 333 10.03 -41.86 -7.04
C PRO A 333 8.53 -42.19 -6.94
N VAL A 334 8.19 -43.38 -6.43
CA VAL A 334 6.81 -43.79 -6.12
C VAL A 334 6.77 -44.25 -4.65
N ILE A 335 5.84 -43.69 -3.89
CA ILE A 335 5.65 -43.98 -2.46
C ILE A 335 4.24 -44.54 -2.26
N LYS A 336 4.11 -45.72 -1.67
CA LYS A 336 2.80 -46.37 -1.49
C LYS A 336 2.11 -45.82 -0.25
N VAL A 337 0.98 -45.15 -0.45
CA VAL A 337 0.25 -44.45 0.61
C VAL A 337 -1.12 -45.10 0.82
N TYR A 338 -1.42 -45.48 2.06
CA TYR A 338 -2.81 -45.74 2.45
C TYR A 338 -3.47 -44.46 2.99
N MET A 339 -4.69 -44.23 2.53
CA MET A 339 -5.63 -43.22 3.02
C MET A 339 -6.95 -43.94 3.28
N ASP A 340 -7.64 -43.63 4.38
CA ASP A 340 -8.92 -44.26 4.68
C ASP A 340 -10.00 -43.67 3.76
N TYR A 341 -10.67 -44.50 2.97
CA TYR A 341 -11.71 -44.06 2.02
C TYR A 341 -13.11 -43.94 2.64
N SER A 342 -13.25 -44.24 3.94
CA SER A 342 -14.50 -44.17 4.70
C SER A 342 -14.48 -43.03 5.73
N TYR A 343 -13.77 -41.94 5.39
CA TYR A 343 -13.29 -40.91 6.31
C TYR A 343 -13.55 -39.46 5.82
N PRO A 344 -14.73 -39.14 5.24
CA PRO A 344 -15.01 -37.80 4.76
C PRO A 344 -15.16 -36.81 5.92
N PRO A 345 -14.77 -35.52 5.79
CA PRO A 345 -14.25 -34.86 4.59
C PRO A 345 -12.74 -35.01 4.39
N TYR A 346 -12.01 -35.72 5.27
CA TYR A 346 -10.56 -35.89 5.17
C TYR A 346 -10.15 -36.76 3.98
N SER A 347 -10.77 -37.93 3.80
CA SER A 347 -10.54 -38.81 2.64
C SER A 347 -11.77 -39.70 2.37
N PHE A 348 -12.23 -39.73 1.12
CA PHE A 348 -13.37 -40.55 0.70
C PHE A 348 -13.39 -40.80 -0.80
N ILE A 349 -14.07 -41.86 -1.23
CA ILE A 349 -14.28 -42.11 -2.67
C ILE A 349 -15.51 -41.32 -3.16
N LYS A 350 -15.34 -40.58 -4.26
CA LYS A 350 -16.41 -39.92 -5.01
C LYS A 350 -16.08 -39.98 -6.50
N ASN A 351 -17.01 -40.50 -7.31
CA ASN A 351 -16.84 -40.72 -8.74
C ASN A 351 -15.54 -41.49 -9.06
N ASP A 352 -15.35 -42.64 -8.38
CA ASP A 352 -14.20 -43.56 -8.44
C ASP A 352 -12.80 -42.98 -8.13
N LYS A 353 -12.74 -41.68 -7.81
CA LYS A 353 -11.55 -40.98 -7.35
C LYS A 353 -11.55 -40.84 -5.84
N LEU A 354 -10.35 -40.84 -5.25
CA LEU A 354 -10.16 -40.46 -3.86
C LEU A 354 -10.19 -38.92 -3.79
N ASN A 355 -10.91 -38.37 -2.82
CA ASN A 355 -11.16 -36.93 -2.65
C ASN A 355 -11.11 -36.58 -1.15
N GLY A 356 -10.86 -35.32 -0.81
CA GLY A 356 -10.91 -34.81 0.56
C GLY A 356 -9.66 -34.02 0.97
N PHE A 357 -9.70 -33.43 2.16
CA PHE A 357 -8.64 -32.57 2.69
C PHE A 357 -7.27 -33.25 2.75
N SER A 358 -7.18 -34.45 3.34
CA SER A 358 -5.91 -35.18 3.48
C SER A 358 -5.37 -35.64 2.13
N VAL A 359 -6.26 -35.86 1.15
CA VAL A 359 -5.90 -36.28 -0.21
C VAL A 359 -5.28 -35.12 -0.97
N GLU A 360 -5.98 -33.98 -1.07
CA GLU A 360 -5.47 -32.80 -1.77
C GLU A 360 -4.23 -32.21 -1.08
N TYR A 361 -4.14 -32.32 0.26
CA TYR A 361 -2.93 -31.92 0.98
C TYR A 361 -1.77 -32.89 0.72
N ALA A 362 -2.00 -34.21 0.73
CA ALA A 362 -0.96 -35.17 0.39
C ALA A 362 -0.50 -35.04 -1.08
N ASP A 363 -1.40 -34.77 -2.03
CA ASP A 363 -1.06 -34.48 -3.42
C ASP A 363 -0.20 -33.21 -3.55
N LEU A 364 -0.48 -32.17 -2.75
CA LEU A 364 0.38 -30.98 -2.65
C LEU A 364 1.78 -31.34 -2.14
N LEU A 365 1.90 -32.14 -1.07
CA LEU A 365 3.21 -32.56 -0.55
C LEU A 365 3.95 -33.45 -1.57
N SER A 366 3.26 -34.37 -2.24
CA SER A 366 3.78 -35.22 -3.31
C SER A 366 4.39 -34.39 -4.43
N LYS A 367 3.64 -33.37 -4.92
CA LYS A 367 4.09 -32.45 -5.96
C LYS A 367 5.35 -31.69 -5.56
N LEU A 368 5.39 -31.15 -4.35
CA LEU A 368 6.53 -30.35 -3.87
C LEU A 368 7.77 -31.24 -3.59
N LEU A 369 7.58 -32.49 -3.13
CA LEU A 369 8.64 -33.48 -2.96
C LEU A 369 9.21 -34.03 -4.28
N GLY A 370 8.55 -33.79 -5.42
CA GLY A 370 8.98 -34.33 -6.72
C GLY A 370 8.73 -35.83 -6.91
N VAL A 371 7.90 -36.45 -6.07
CA VAL A 371 7.58 -37.89 -6.10
C VAL A 371 6.10 -38.14 -6.34
N LYS A 372 5.73 -39.36 -6.70
CA LYS A 372 4.34 -39.80 -6.88
C LYS A 372 3.86 -40.59 -5.65
N PHE A 373 2.84 -40.08 -4.95
CA PHE A 373 2.08 -40.88 -4.00
C PHE A 373 1.11 -41.82 -4.74
N GLU A 374 1.10 -43.09 -4.37
CA GLU A 374 0.23 -44.11 -4.98
C GLU A 374 -0.75 -44.69 -3.95
N TYR A 375 -2.04 -44.37 -4.12
CA TYR A 375 -3.08 -44.64 -3.13
C TYR A 375 -3.66 -46.06 -3.21
N THR A 376 -3.54 -46.84 -2.13
CA THR A 376 -4.01 -48.24 -2.06
C THR A 376 -5.50 -48.38 -1.75
N LYS A 377 -6.35 -48.32 -2.79
CA LYS A 377 -7.82 -48.23 -2.70
C LYS A 377 -8.59 -49.42 -2.07
N THR A 378 -7.96 -50.56 -1.81
CA THR A 378 -8.66 -51.84 -1.52
C THR A 378 -8.52 -52.35 -0.08
N MET A 379 -7.82 -51.63 0.79
CA MET A 379 -7.41 -52.10 2.13
C MET A 379 -8.34 -51.57 3.24
N THR A 380 -8.46 -52.29 4.36
CA THR A 380 -9.07 -51.74 5.59
C THR A 380 -8.00 -51.06 6.44
N TRP A 381 -8.41 -50.16 7.35
CA TRP A 381 -7.50 -49.52 8.30
C TRP A 381 -6.60 -50.53 9.05
N ASN A 382 -7.19 -51.58 9.63
CA ASN A 382 -6.43 -52.64 10.29
C ASN A 382 -5.49 -53.38 9.32
N SER A 383 -5.87 -53.57 8.05
CA SER A 383 -4.99 -54.17 7.05
C SER A 383 -3.82 -53.25 6.69
N ALA A 384 -4.05 -51.94 6.59
CA ALA A 384 -3.00 -50.96 6.35
C ALA A 384 -1.96 -50.94 7.49
N LEU A 385 -2.40 -51.01 8.76
CA LEU A 385 -1.49 -51.12 9.91
C LEU A 385 -0.55 -52.34 9.80
N GLU A 386 -1.07 -53.53 9.47
CA GLU A 386 -0.23 -54.72 9.29
C GLU A 386 0.68 -54.63 8.06
N ASN A 387 0.22 -54.00 6.98
CA ASN A 387 1.03 -53.81 5.78
C ASN A 387 2.12 -52.75 5.94
N LEU A 388 1.94 -51.74 6.81
CA LEU A 388 3.00 -50.81 7.19
C LEU A 388 4.07 -51.49 8.06
N LYS A 389 3.67 -52.33 9.03
CA LYS A 389 4.60 -53.18 9.81
C LYS A 389 5.43 -54.07 8.90
N ASN A 390 4.78 -54.70 7.92
CA ASN A 390 5.40 -55.64 6.98
C ASN A 390 6.07 -54.95 5.78
N LYS A 391 6.11 -53.60 5.73
CA LYS A 391 6.73 -52.79 4.66
C LYS A 391 6.18 -53.03 3.25
N ASN A 392 4.93 -53.48 3.15
CA ASN A 392 4.19 -53.64 1.89
C ASN A 392 3.63 -52.31 1.37
N ILE A 393 3.36 -51.38 2.29
CA ILE A 393 3.12 -49.95 2.03
C ILE A 393 4.15 -49.13 2.79
N ASP A 394 4.40 -47.90 2.35
CA ASP A 394 5.45 -47.05 2.89
C ASP A 394 4.93 -46.00 3.88
N MET A 395 3.66 -45.60 3.70
CA MET A 395 3.04 -44.52 4.47
C MET A 395 1.53 -44.73 4.69
N ILE A 396 1.02 -44.28 5.83
CA ILE A 396 -0.39 -44.10 6.15
C ILE A 396 -0.61 -42.60 6.39
N GLY A 397 -1.49 -41.95 5.63
CA GLY A 397 -1.63 -40.48 5.68
C GLY A 397 -2.37 -39.92 6.90
N GLN A 398 -3.12 -40.75 7.63
CA GLN A 398 -4.10 -40.30 8.62
C GLN A 398 -3.86 -40.99 9.98
N MET A 399 -2.64 -40.89 10.50
CA MET A 399 -2.18 -41.76 11.59
C MET A 399 -1.83 -41.00 12.86
N VAL A 400 -2.67 -41.16 13.89
CA VAL A 400 -2.40 -40.66 15.24
C VAL A 400 -1.17 -41.34 15.85
N ASN A 401 -0.29 -40.53 16.44
CA ASN A 401 1.04 -40.89 16.94
C ASN A 401 1.02 -41.44 18.38
N THR A 402 0.56 -42.68 18.57
CA THR A 402 0.47 -43.36 19.88
C THR A 402 1.76 -44.11 20.27
N LYS A 403 1.93 -44.45 21.56
CA LYS A 403 3.12 -45.18 22.05
C LYS A 403 3.30 -46.52 21.32
N ILE A 404 2.22 -47.29 21.20
CA ILE A 404 2.24 -48.61 20.54
C ILE A 404 2.64 -48.45 19.07
N ARG A 405 2.11 -47.44 18.38
CA ARG A 405 2.39 -47.23 16.96
C ARG A 405 3.86 -46.84 16.67
N ARG A 406 4.56 -46.20 17.61
CA ARG A 406 6.01 -45.90 17.52
C ARG A 406 6.90 -47.16 17.54
N GLU A 407 6.37 -48.31 17.92
CA GLU A 407 7.12 -49.56 17.93
C GLU A 407 7.43 -50.01 16.50
N PHE A 408 6.53 -49.74 15.54
CA PHE A 408 6.67 -50.14 14.12
C PHE A 408 6.68 -48.99 13.09
N ALA A 409 6.30 -47.76 13.46
CA ALA A 409 6.29 -46.60 12.58
C ALA A 409 7.07 -45.40 13.15
N ILE A 410 7.52 -44.52 12.26
CA ILE A 410 7.93 -43.13 12.57
C ILE A 410 6.85 -42.18 12.04
N PHE A 411 6.85 -40.93 12.50
CA PHE A 411 5.76 -39.99 12.23
C PHE A 411 6.29 -38.66 11.71
N SER A 412 5.61 -38.06 10.73
CA SER A 412 5.81 -36.64 10.43
C SER A 412 5.42 -35.77 11.63
N GLN A 413 5.65 -34.47 11.51
CA GLN A 413 4.93 -33.48 12.31
C GLN A 413 3.42 -33.59 12.05
N ASP A 414 2.65 -33.19 13.05
CA ASP A 414 1.20 -33.13 12.97
C ASP A 414 0.79 -32.12 11.88
N TYR A 415 -0.06 -32.51 10.93
CA TYR A 415 -0.56 -31.59 9.90
C TYR A 415 -2.04 -31.21 10.12
N TYR A 416 -2.80 -32.12 10.75
CA TYR A 416 -4.25 -32.13 10.88
C TYR A 416 -4.62 -32.40 12.35
N ASP A 417 -5.66 -31.73 12.88
CA ASP A 417 -6.22 -31.98 14.21
C ASP A 417 -7.75 -32.23 14.19
N TYR A 418 -8.29 -32.94 15.18
CA TYR A 418 -9.71 -33.29 15.24
C TYR A 418 -10.27 -33.43 16.66
N PHE A 419 -11.61 -33.45 16.73
CA PHE A 419 -12.33 -33.78 17.96
C PHE A 419 -12.93 -35.19 17.86
N THR A 420 -12.69 -36.05 18.86
CA THR A 420 -13.51 -37.25 19.03
C THR A 420 -14.91 -36.84 19.50
N GLY A 421 -15.94 -37.61 19.14
CA GLY A 421 -17.34 -37.40 19.51
C GLY A 421 -18.04 -38.71 19.85
N ILE A 422 -19.03 -38.62 20.73
CA ILE A 422 -20.01 -39.69 20.98
C ILE A 422 -21.13 -39.57 19.94
N ILE A 423 -21.60 -40.70 19.42
CA ILE A 423 -22.83 -40.79 18.61
C ILE A 423 -23.86 -41.61 19.36
N VAL A 424 -25.09 -41.10 19.45
CA VAL A 424 -26.23 -41.81 20.05
C VAL A 424 -27.45 -41.70 19.15
N ARG A 425 -28.36 -42.66 19.26
CA ARG A 425 -29.75 -42.47 18.82
C ARG A 425 -30.38 -41.38 19.72
N LYS A 426 -31.35 -40.59 19.24
CA LYS A 426 -31.95 -39.50 20.05
C LYS A 426 -32.59 -39.97 21.37
N GLU A 427 -33.12 -41.19 21.40
CA GLU A 427 -33.57 -41.91 22.61
C GLU A 427 -32.47 -42.05 23.69
N ASN A 428 -31.21 -42.12 23.27
CA ASN A 428 -30.02 -42.25 24.12
C ASN A 428 -29.28 -40.91 24.33
N SER A 429 -29.92 -39.76 24.06
CA SER A 429 -29.33 -38.41 24.18
C SER A 429 -28.75 -38.04 25.55
N HIS A 430 -29.06 -38.81 26.59
CA HIS A 430 -28.49 -38.67 27.94
C HIS A 430 -27.06 -39.22 28.08
N LEU A 431 -26.55 -40.02 27.13
CA LEU A 431 -25.19 -40.60 27.19
C LEU A 431 -24.16 -39.62 26.63
N THR A 432 -23.79 -38.60 27.42
CA THR A 432 -23.02 -37.43 26.95
C THR A 432 -21.52 -37.46 27.25
N SER A 433 -21.02 -38.44 28.01
CA SER A 433 -19.62 -38.57 28.44
C SER A 433 -19.17 -40.03 28.56
N LEU A 434 -17.85 -40.27 28.69
CA LEU A 434 -17.31 -41.63 28.85
C LEU A 434 -17.76 -42.29 30.15
N SER A 435 -17.92 -41.52 31.22
CA SER A 435 -18.42 -42.01 32.51
C SER A 435 -19.85 -42.56 32.42
N LEU A 436 -20.69 -42.02 31.54
CA LEU A 436 -22.07 -42.46 31.31
C LEU A 436 -22.16 -43.70 30.39
N LEU A 437 -21.07 -44.04 29.69
CA LEU A 437 -20.96 -45.25 28.86
C LEU A 437 -20.45 -46.48 29.66
N ASN A 438 -20.18 -46.34 30.95
CA ASN A 438 -19.77 -47.44 31.82
C ASN A 438 -20.81 -48.59 31.80
N ASN A 439 -20.37 -49.84 31.64
CA ASN A 439 -21.19 -51.05 31.42
C ASN A 439 -22.07 -51.07 30.15
N LYS A 440 -22.08 -50.01 29.33
CA LYS A 440 -22.78 -49.96 28.02
C LYS A 440 -22.00 -50.69 26.94
N THR A 441 -22.69 -51.02 25.85
CA THR A 441 -22.08 -51.52 24.62
C THR A 441 -21.72 -50.36 23.72
N VAL A 442 -20.47 -50.28 23.28
CA VAL A 442 -19.97 -49.17 22.44
C VAL A 442 -19.40 -49.70 21.12
N GLY A 443 -19.86 -49.15 20.01
CA GLY A 443 -19.31 -49.41 18.68
C GLY A 443 -18.12 -48.51 18.35
N VAL A 444 -17.07 -49.08 17.75
CA VAL A 444 -15.92 -48.36 17.18
C VAL A 444 -15.42 -49.05 15.90
N VAL A 445 -14.62 -48.36 15.09
CA VAL A 445 -13.88 -48.97 13.97
C VAL A 445 -12.65 -49.72 14.50
N LYS A 446 -12.37 -50.90 13.95
CA LYS A 446 -11.26 -51.75 14.41
C LYS A 446 -9.89 -51.14 14.13
N GLY A 447 -9.06 -51.01 15.17
CA GLY A 447 -7.70 -50.46 15.12
C GLY A 447 -7.61 -48.92 15.14
N TYR A 448 -8.73 -48.22 15.21
CA TYR A 448 -8.78 -46.77 15.43
C TYR A 448 -8.28 -46.39 16.83
N LEU A 449 -8.01 -45.10 17.07
CA LEU A 449 -7.52 -44.61 18.36
C LEU A 449 -8.52 -44.89 19.49
N GLU A 450 -9.81 -44.78 19.19
CA GLU A 450 -10.93 -44.99 20.09
C GLU A 450 -10.90 -46.41 20.68
N GLU A 451 -10.51 -47.43 19.90
CA GLU A 451 -10.32 -48.79 20.42
C GLU A 451 -9.10 -48.88 21.37
N GLU A 452 -7.95 -48.29 20.99
CA GLU A 452 -6.73 -48.28 21.82
C GLU A 452 -7.01 -47.61 23.18
N ILE A 453 -7.73 -46.49 23.19
CA ILE A 453 -8.04 -45.72 24.39
C ILE A 453 -9.10 -46.42 25.25
N LEU A 454 -10.21 -46.88 24.67
CA LEU A 454 -11.28 -47.53 25.45
C LEU A 454 -10.78 -48.82 26.12
N ARG A 455 -10.04 -49.68 25.41
CA ARG A 455 -9.49 -50.92 25.99
C ARG A 455 -8.52 -50.65 27.15
N LYS A 456 -7.78 -49.56 27.08
CA LYS A 456 -6.71 -49.22 28.03
C LYS A 456 -7.20 -48.46 29.27
N HIS A 457 -8.20 -47.59 29.12
CA HIS A 457 -8.63 -46.66 30.16
C HIS A 457 -10.07 -46.85 30.64
N TYR A 458 -10.90 -47.58 29.90
CA TYR A 458 -12.33 -47.80 30.22
C TYR A 458 -12.74 -49.28 30.04
N PRO A 459 -12.08 -50.24 30.75
CA PRO A 459 -12.25 -51.68 30.52
C PRO A 459 -13.68 -52.20 30.80
N ASN A 460 -14.49 -51.45 31.55
CA ASN A 460 -15.90 -51.78 31.84
C ASN A 460 -16.85 -51.44 30.67
N ILE A 461 -16.37 -50.81 29.59
CA ILE A 461 -17.16 -50.52 28.39
C ILE A 461 -17.08 -51.74 27.46
N LYS A 462 -18.24 -52.25 27.02
CA LYS A 462 -18.32 -53.46 26.16
C LYS A 462 -18.12 -53.07 24.70
N ILE A 463 -16.87 -53.13 24.23
CA ILE A 463 -16.50 -52.68 22.89
C ILE A 463 -16.90 -53.71 21.82
N LYS A 464 -17.68 -53.28 20.83
CA LYS A 464 -17.87 -53.97 19.54
C LYS A 464 -17.07 -53.25 18.46
N THR A 465 -16.34 -54.00 17.63
CA THR A 465 -15.47 -53.45 16.56
C THR A 465 -16.01 -53.77 15.18
N TYR A 466 -16.08 -52.76 14.29
CA TYR A 466 -16.56 -52.89 12.91
C TYR A 466 -15.46 -52.55 11.89
N LYS A 467 -15.71 -52.82 10.61
CA LYS A 467 -14.72 -52.64 9.52
C LYS A 467 -14.43 -51.16 9.21
N ASP A 468 -15.45 -50.32 9.25
CA ASP A 468 -15.47 -48.96 8.74
C ASP A 468 -16.63 -48.15 9.39
N ASN A 469 -16.63 -46.82 9.21
CA ASN A 469 -17.63 -45.93 9.80
C ASN A 469 -19.07 -46.20 9.30
N HIS A 470 -19.25 -46.71 8.07
CA HIS A 470 -20.56 -47.03 7.54
C HIS A 470 -21.20 -48.20 8.28
N GLN A 471 -20.43 -49.26 8.57
CA GLN A 471 -20.88 -50.36 9.41
C GLN A 471 -21.24 -49.90 10.83
N VAL A 472 -20.42 -49.03 11.44
CA VAL A 472 -20.70 -48.48 12.78
C VAL A 472 -22.03 -47.71 12.82
N ILE A 473 -22.27 -46.80 11.88
CA ILE A 473 -23.51 -46.02 11.81
C ILE A 473 -24.73 -46.92 11.59
N ASN A 474 -24.65 -47.90 10.68
CA ASN A 474 -25.76 -48.82 10.42
C ASN A 474 -26.08 -49.70 11.64
N ALA A 475 -25.06 -50.25 12.32
CA ALA A 475 -25.25 -51.05 13.53
C ALA A 475 -25.78 -50.22 14.72
N LEU A 476 -25.41 -48.94 14.83
CA LEU A 476 -25.99 -48.00 15.81
C LEU A 476 -27.49 -47.76 15.53
N LEU A 477 -27.90 -47.62 14.26
CA LEU A 477 -29.30 -47.50 13.86
C LEU A 477 -30.09 -48.79 14.12
N ASN A 478 -29.50 -49.95 13.84
CA ASN A 478 -30.05 -51.29 14.10
C ASN A 478 -30.13 -51.67 15.60
N LYS A 479 -29.72 -50.77 16.50
CA LYS A 479 -29.71 -50.97 17.96
C LYS A 479 -28.79 -52.09 18.45
N GLU A 480 -27.75 -52.44 17.68
CA GLU A 480 -26.78 -53.47 18.06
C GLU A 480 -25.89 -53.07 19.26
N PHE A 481 -25.88 -51.79 19.62
CA PHE A 481 -25.17 -51.22 20.77
C PHE A 481 -25.78 -49.87 21.21
N ASP A 482 -25.32 -49.32 22.33
CA ASP A 482 -25.91 -48.15 22.99
C ASP A 482 -25.45 -46.81 22.37
N ALA A 483 -24.15 -46.69 22.11
CA ALA A 483 -23.50 -45.50 21.57
C ALA A 483 -22.27 -45.85 20.72
N SER A 484 -21.85 -44.96 19.83
CA SER A 484 -20.56 -45.06 19.13
C SER A 484 -19.59 -44.01 19.65
N ILE A 485 -18.29 -44.25 19.50
CA ILE A 485 -17.27 -43.21 19.61
C ILE A 485 -16.43 -43.19 18.33
N GLY A 486 -16.16 -41.99 17.82
CA GLY A 486 -15.42 -41.77 16.57
C GLY A 486 -15.13 -40.29 16.35
N ILE A 487 -14.73 -39.92 15.14
CA ILE A 487 -14.29 -38.55 14.83
C ILE A 487 -15.49 -37.65 14.52
N TYR A 488 -15.66 -36.58 15.30
CA TYR A 488 -16.84 -35.72 15.27
C TYR A 488 -17.09 -35.10 13.89
N GLU A 489 -16.04 -34.65 13.20
CA GLU A 489 -16.12 -34.11 11.84
C GLU A 489 -16.62 -35.16 10.83
N VAL A 490 -16.17 -36.41 10.94
CA VAL A 490 -16.59 -37.52 10.07
C VAL A 490 -18.03 -37.95 10.38
N ILE A 491 -18.37 -37.96 11.67
CA ILE A 491 -19.72 -38.24 12.18
C ILE A 491 -20.71 -37.21 11.66
N GLU A 492 -20.43 -35.91 11.83
CA GLU A 492 -21.31 -34.83 11.35
C GLU A 492 -21.47 -34.87 9.83
N TYR A 493 -20.37 -35.00 9.08
CA TYR A 493 -20.44 -35.12 7.62
C TYR A 493 -21.35 -36.28 7.19
N THR A 494 -21.23 -37.43 7.84
CA THR A 494 -22.04 -38.62 7.55
C THR A 494 -23.51 -38.42 7.95
N ILE A 495 -23.79 -37.88 9.14
CA ILE A 495 -25.15 -37.59 9.62
C ILE A 495 -25.86 -36.59 8.70
N ASN A 496 -25.14 -35.59 8.19
CA ASN A 496 -25.66 -34.57 7.30
C ASN A 496 -25.97 -35.14 5.90
N ASN A 497 -25.02 -35.87 5.29
CA ASN A 497 -25.19 -36.42 3.94
C ASN A 497 -26.22 -37.56 3.86
N MET A 498 -26.53 -38.22 4.98
CA MET A 498 -27.52 -39.32 5.05
C MET A 498 -28.89 -38.89 5.63
N ASP A 499 -29.10 -37.60 5.88
CA ASP A 499 -30.27 -37.05 6.58
C ASP A 499 -30.62 -37.77 7.91
N LEU A 500 -29.58 -38.13 8.67
CA LEU A 500 -29.74 -38.84 9.94
C LEU A 500 -29.95 -37.90 11.12
N ARG A 501 -29.99 -36.57 10.92
CA ARG A 501 -30.24 -35.55 11.96
C ARG A 501 -31.55 -35.75 12.71
N ASN A 502 -32.50 -36.49 12.15
CA ASN A 502 -33.75 -36.83 12.82
C ASN A 502 -33.66 -38.07 13.73
N LYS A 503 -32.67 -38.96 13.53
CA LYS A 503 -32.51 -40.25 14.23
C LYS A 503 -31.33 -40.28 15.20
N LEU A 504 -30.20 -39.68 14.80
CA LEU A 504 -28.95 -39.64 15.55
C LEU A 504 -28.69 -38.26 16.15
N LEU A 505 -27.82 -38.23 17.15
CA LEU A 505 -27.25 -37.06 17.79
C LEU A 505 -25.74 -37.29 17.95
N SER A 506 -24.94 -36.32 17.51
CA SER A 506 -23.50 -36.24 17.75
C SER A 506 -23.23 -35.36 18.98
N ILE A 507 -22.23 -35.71 19.78
CA ILE A 507 -21.84 -34.98 20.99
C ILE A 507 -20.31 -34.87 21.02
N PRO A 508 -19.70 -33.70 20.78
CA PRO A 508 -18.25 -33.59 20.63
C PRO A 508 -17.55 -33.62 22.00
N MET A 509 -16.61 -34.55 22.18
CA MET A 509 -15.92 -34.86 23.45
C MET A 509 -14.79 -33.87 23.79
N ARG A 510 -15.00 -32.58 23.51
CA ARG A 510 -14.04 -31.46 23.60
C ARG A 510 -13.43 -31.20 25.00
N ILE A 511 -13.72 -32.04 26.00
CA ILE A 511 -13.34 -31.88 27.41
C ILE A 511 -12.63 -33.12 27.98
N GLU A 512 -12.90 -34.32 27.44
CA GLU A 512 -12.40 -35.58 28.01
C GLU A 512 -10.85 -35.64 27.93
N PRO A 513 -10.11 -35.76 29.05
CA PRO A 513 -8.65 -35.62 29.06
C PRO A 513 -7.92 -36.59 28.12
N VAL A 514 -8.50 -37.76 27.88
CA VAL A 514 -7.92 -38.83 27.07
C VAL A 514 -8.12 -38.62 25.56
N PHE A 515 -9.13 -37.85 25.17
CA PHE A 515 -9.48 -37.53 23.76
C PHE A 515 -9.40 -36.02 23.46
N ARG A 516 -8.53 -35.29 24.18
CA ARG A 516 -8.18 -33.90 23.83
C ARG A 516 -7.66 -33.83 22.39
N ILE A 517 -7.96 -32.71 21.72
CA ILE A 517 -7.55 -32.31 20.35
C ILE A 517 -6.52 -33.28 19.76
N THR A 518 -7.06 -34.30 19.09
CA THR A 518 -6.25 -35.40 18.59
C THR A 518 -5.64 -34.99 17.27
N LYS A 519 -4.43 -35.47 17.00
CA LYS A 519 -3.64 -35.01 15.86
C LYS A 519 -3.23 -36.14 14.95
N GLU A 520 -3.31 -35.89 13.65
CA GLU A 520 -2.84 -36.79 12.62
C GLU A 520 -1.51 -36.33 12.03
N ALA A 521 -0.66 -37.31 11.83
CA ALA A 521 0.59 -37.21 11.11
C ALA A 521 0.62 -38.30 10.03
N PHE A 522 1.53 -38.16 9.07
CA PHE A 522 1.88 -39.24 8.17
C PHE A 522 2.68 -40.28 8.97
N GLY A 523 2.10 -41.47 9.13
CA GLY A 523 2.74 -42.63 9.75
C GLY A 523 3.54 -43.40 8.71
N ILE A 524 4.86 -43.42 8.85
CA ILE A 524 5.82 -43.86 7.84
C ILE A 524 6.54 -45.11 8.35
N ARG A 525 6.92 -46.02 7.44
CA ARG A 525 7.75 -47.19 7.77
C ARG A 525 9.06 -46.77 8.46
N LYS A 526 9.40 -47.48 9.54
CA LYS A 526 10.41 -47.05 10.54
C LYS A 526 11.85 -46.91 10.01
N ASP A 527 12.13 -47.46 8.83
CA ASP A 527 13.42 -47.37 8.13
C ASP A 527 13.53 -46.17 7.16
N TRP A 528 12.48 -45.37 6.96
CA TRP A 528 12.46 -44.26 5.99
C TRP A 528 12.52 -42.87 6.66
N THR A 529 13.54 -42.65 7.49
CA THR A 529 13.76 -41.39 8.22
C THR A 529 14.00 -40.18 7.31
N LEU A 530 14.57 -40.38 6.11
CA LEU A 530 14.74 -39.32 5.12
C LEU A 530 13.39 -38.82 4.56
N LEU A 531 12.43 -39.71 4.32
CA LEU A 531 11.07 -39.32 3.95
C LEU A 531 10.38 -38.53 5.07
N GLN A 532 10.54 -38.97 6.32
CA GLN A 532 10.02 -38.27 7.50
C GLN A 532 10.59 -36.84 7.59
N SER A 533 11.90 -36.67 7.40
CA SER A 533 12.57 -35.36 7.43
C SER A 533 12.09 -34.46 6.27
N ALA A 534 12.03 -35.00 5.05
CA ALA A 534 11.54 -34.30 3.87
C ALA A 534 10.09 -33.82 4.06
N LEU A 535 9.18 -34.70 4.50
CA LEU A 535 7.78 -34.36 4.81
C LEU A 535 7.67 -33.27 5.87
N ASN A 536 8.46 -33.34 6.95
CA ASN A 536 8.47 -32.30 7.98
C ASN A 536 8.81 -30.92 7.40
N LYS A 537 9.77 -30.84 6.48
CA LYS A 537 10.12 -29.59 5.79
C LYS A 537 8.96 -29.10 4.90
N THR A 538 8.28 -30.00 4.19
CA THR A 538 7.11 -29.64 3.35
C THR A 538 5.92 -29.11 4.17
N ILE A 539 5.65 -29.72 5.33
CA ILE A 539 4.52 -29.35 6.21
C ILE A 539 4.72 -27.95 6.80
N ASN A 540 5.96 -27.58 7.16
CA ASN A 540 6.27 -26.24 7.67
C ASN A 540 6.13 -25.14 6.62
N LEU A 541 6.41 -25.43 5.34
CA LEU A 541 6.29 -24.47 4.24
C LEU A 541 4.83 -24.29 3.80
N THR A 542 4.05 -25.37 3.78
CA THR A 542 2.68 -25.40 3.23
C THR A 542 1.58 -24.90 4.19
N LYS A 543 1.91 -24.18 5.27
CA LYS A 543 0.92 -23.74 6.27
C LYS A 543 -0.23 -22.94 5.63
N ILE A 544 0.08 -21.99 4.74
CA ILE A 544 -0.95 -21.12 4.13
C ILE A 544 -1.89 -21.94 3.24
N GLN A 545 -1.33 -22.75 2.35
CA GLN A 545 -2.06 -23.61 1.40
C GLN A 545 -2.91 -24.65 2.15
N ARG A 546 -2.39 -25.20 3.25
CA ARG A 546 -3.16 -26.06 4.17
C ARG A 546 -4.34 -25.31 4.79
N ASP A 547 -4.11 -24.10 5.30
CA ASP A 547 -5.14 -23.28 5.92
C ASP A 547 -6.20 -22.79 4.89
N GLU A 548 -5.92 -22.86 3.58
CA GLU A 548 -6.89 -22.68 2.49
C GLU A 548 -7.67 -23.96 2.18
N LEU A 549 -7.00 -25.12 2.09
CA LEU A 549 -7.64 -26.43 1.96
C LEU A 549 -8.60 -26.72 3.13
N GLU A 550 -8.23 -26.31 4.35
CA GLU A 550 -9.10 -26.37 5.53
C GLU A 550 -10.40 -25.59 5.30
N LYS A 551 -10.31 -24.33 4.87
CA LYS A 551 -11.49 -23.47 4.60
C LYS A 551 -12.37 -24.00 3.46
N LYS A 552 -11.80 -24.79 2.54
CA LYS A 552 -12.50 -25.45 1.43
C LYS A 552 -13.27 -26.70 1.87
N TRP A 553 -12.68 -27.52 2.74
CA TRP A 553 -13.21 -28.84 3.09
C TRP A 553 -13.94 -28.92 4.44
N LEU A 554 -13.64 -28.01 5.37
CA LEU A 554 -14.06 -28.09 6.78
C LEU A 554 -15.01 -26.94 7.14
N SER A 555 -15.92 -27.17 8.10
CA SER A 555 -16.97 -26.19 8.43
C SER A 555 -16.43 -25.02 9.26
N LYS A 556 -16.96 -23.82 9.02
CA LYS A 556 -16.60 -22.61 9.80
C LYS A 556 -16.89 -22.72 11.31
N GLU A 557 -17.78 -23.62 11.71
CA GLU A 557 -18.11 -23.90 13.11
C GLU A 557 -16.95 -24.59 13.87
N ARG A 558 -16.00 -25.19 13.15
CA ARG A 558 -14.75 -25.72 13.72
C ARG A 558 -13.99 -24.67 14.53
N HIS A 559 -14.04 -23.40 14.09
CA HIS A 559 -13.38 -22.26 14.73
C HIS A 559 -14.09 -21.70 15.99
N LYS A 560 -15.02 -22.43 16.62
CA LYS A 560 -15.16 -22.33 18.08
C LYS A 560 -13.93 -23.03 18.71
N GLU A 561 -12.83 -22.28 18.71
CA GLU A 561 -11.54 -22.61 19.32
C GLU A 561 -11.74 -22.88 20.83
N ILE A 562 -11.68 -24.15 21.25
CA ILE A 562 -11.86 -24.50 22.66
C ILE A 562 -10.51 -24.50 23.37
N ILE A 563 -10.30 -23.39 24.07
CA ILE A 563 -9.23 -23.22 25.04
C ILE A 563 -9.29 -24.37 26.05
N PRO A 564 -8.17 -25.09 26.31
CA PRO A 564 -8.16 -26.32 27.11
C PRO A 564 -8.21 -26.03 28.62
N PHE A 565 -9.35 -25.49 29.07
CA PHE A 565 -9.61 -25.21 30.48
C PHE A 565 -9.68 -26.49 31.33
N SER A 566 -9.15 -26.44 32.55
CA SER A 566 -9.28 -27.49 33.57
C SER A 566 -10.73 -27.64 34.06
N LYS A 567 -11.00 -28.61 34.94
CA LYS A 567 -12.31 -28.72 35.58
C LYS A 567 -12.60 -27.47 36.42
N GLU A 568 -11.66 -27.09 37.29
CA GLU A 568 -11.73 -25.90 38.16
C GLU A 568 -11.95 -24.61 37.35
N GLU A 569 -11.21 -24.42 36.25
CA GLU A 569 -11.35 -23.24 35.39
C GLU A 569 -12.74 -23.17 34.73
N LYS A 570 -13.33 -24.30 34.35
CA LYS A 570 -14.69 -24.38 33.80
C LYS A 570 -15.75 -24.14 34.88
N GLU A 571 -15.54 -24.66 36.08
CA GLU A 571 -16.41 -24.48 37.24
C GLU A 571 -16.43 -23.01 37.70
N TYR A 572 -15.25 -22.38 37.75
CA TYR A 572 -15.07 -20.94 37.94
C TYR A 572 -15.75 -20.10 36.84
N LEU A 573 -15.56 -20.45 35.56
CA LEU A 573 -16.24 -19.74 34.47
C LEU A 573 -17.77 -19.93 34.52
N SER A 574 -18.27 -21.10 34.92
CA SER A 574 -19.72 -21.34 35.04
C SER A 574 -20.38 -20.47 36.14
N THR A 575 -19.70 -20.28 37.27
CA THR A 575 -20.19 -19.49 38.41
C THR A 575 -20.08 -17.97 38.19
N LYS A 576 -19.06 -17.49 37.45
CA LYS A 576 -18.95 -16.07 37.07
C LYS A 576 -20.00 -15.69 36.02
N LYS A 577 -20.81 -14.66 36.31
CA LYS A 577 -21.81 -14.10 35.37
C LYS A 577 -21.17 -13.20 34.30
N PHE A 578 -20.19 -12.40 34.71
CA PHE A 578 -19.36 -11.52 33.88
C PHE A 578 -17.98 -11.42 34.55
N ILE A 579 -17.04 -10.78 33.85
CA ILE A 579 -15.72 -10.42 34.39
C ILE A 579 -15.61 -8.89 34.35
N SER A 580 -15.22 -8.29 35.47
CA SER A 580 -15.09 -6.83 35.58
C SER A 580 -13.66 -6.39 35.24
N MET A 581 -13.50 -5.36 34.42
CA MET A 581 -12.18 -4.80 34.08
C MET A 581 -12.10 -3.32 34.49
N CYS A 582 -10.97 -2.94 35.08
CA CYS A 582 -10.53 -1.55 35.05
C CYS A 582 -9.51 -1.38 33.90
N VAL A 583 -9.29 -0.15 33.44
CA VAL A 583 -8.43 0.17 32.29
C VAL A 583 -7.69 1.48 32.57
N ASP A 584 -6.65 1.82 31.82
CA ASP A 584 -6.22 3.22 31.73
C ASP A 584 -7.22 4.00 30.86
N PRO A 585 -7.84 5.09 31.35
CA PRO A 585 -8.73 5.92 30.54
C PRO A 585 -8.02 6.75 29.47
N ASN A 586 -6.69 6.96 29.55
CA ASN A 586 -5.95 7.97 28.79
C ASN A 586 -4.71 7.46 28.03
N PHE A 587 -4.55 6.15 27.82
CA PHE A 587 -3.32 5.51 27.30
C PHE A 587 -3.43 5.05 25.83
N LEU A 588 -3.92 5.91 24.94
CA LEU A 588 -3.94 5.59 23.50
C LEU A 588 -2.52 5.54 22.90
N PRO A 589 -2.23 4.62 21.96
CA PRO A 589 -3.17 3.76 21.24
C PRO A 589 -3.56 2.45 21.95
N TYR A 590 -2.99 2.17 23.14
CA TYR A 590 -3.19 0.90 23.84
C TYR A 590 -4.58 0.74 24.43
N GLU A 591 -5.02 1.67 25.28
CA GLU A 591 -6.38 1.69 25.81
C GLU A 591 -6.85 3.08 26.25
N SER A 592 -8.16 3.34 26.16
CA SER A 592 -8.81 4.56 26.65
C SER A 592 -10.32 4.38 26.78
N ILE A 593 -10.96 5.32 27.48
CA ILE A 593 -12.42 5.47 27.53
C ILE A 593 -12.79 6.71 26.70
N ASP A 594 -13.65 6.54 25.68
CA ASP A 594 -14.08 7.65 24.82
C ASP A 594 -15.14 8.57 25.48
N THR A 595 -15.49 9.66 24.79
CA THR A 595 -16.50 10.64 25.26
C THR A 595 -17.93 10.09 25.34
N LYS A 596 -18.16 8.83 24.95
CA LYS A 596 -19.42 8.08 25.10
C LYS A 596 -19.28 6.96 26.13
N SER A 597 -18.25 7.02 26.98
CA SER A 597 -17.91 6.04 28.01
C SER A 597 -17.59 4.64 27.46
N LYS A 598 -17.18 4.53 26.18
CA LYS A 598 -16.86 3.26 25.53
C LYS A 598 -15.36 2.98 25.60
N TYR A 599 -15.01 1.74 25.91
CA TYR A 599 -13.64 1.23 25.83
C TYR A 599 -13.13 1.17 24.38
N ILE A 600 -11.97 1.77 24.13
CA ILE A 600 -11.30 1.86 22.82
C ILE A 600 -9.79 1.58 22.93
N GLY A 601 -9.11 1.41 21.79
CA GLY A 601 -7.68 1.07 21.69
C GLY A 601 -7.41 -0.41 21.37
N ILE A 602 -6.14 -0.77 21.28
CA ILE A 602 -5.66 -2.15 21.06
C ILE A 602 -6.27 -3.12 22.09
N GLY A 603 -6.37 -2.69 23.36
CA GLY A 603 -6.96 -3.47 24.45
C GLY A 603 -8.45 -3.74 24.26
N ALA A 604 -9.20 -2.84 23.64
CA ALA A 604 -10.62 -3.05 23.34
C ALA A 604 -10.82 -4.12 22.27
N ASP A 605 -10.00 -4.13 21.22
CA ASP A 605 -10.04 -5.18 20.20
C ASP A 605 -9.62 -6.55 20.77
N ILE A 606 -8.60 -6.61 21.64
CA ILE A 606 -8.15 -7.87 22.26
C ILE A 606 -9.16 -8.37 23.30
N MET A 607 -9.70 -7.53 24.19
CA MET A 607 -10.70 -7.96 25.18
C MET A 607 -12.03 -8.40 24.52
N ASN A 608 -12.39 -7.82 23.37
CA ASN A 608 -13.51 -8.29 22.55
C ASN A 608 -13.29 -9.73 22.03
N LEU A 609 -12.05 -10.11 21.68
CA LEU A 609 -11.73 -11.51 21.36
C LEU A 609 -11.76 -12.39 22.61
N VAL A 610 -11.12 -11.97 23.71
CA VAL A 610 -11.08 -12.72 24.99
C VAL A 610 -12.50 -13.03 25.48
N SER A 611 -13.38 -12.03 25.53
CA SER A 611 -14.78 -12.17 25.94
C SER A 611 -15.55 -13.20 25.11
N LYS A 612 -15.33 -13.22 23.78
CA LYS A 612 -15.94 -14.20 22.86
C LYS A 612 -15.36 -15.60 23.02
N SER A 613 -14.06 -15.74 23.26
CA SER A 613 -13.40 -17.04 23.40
C SER A 613 -13.72 -17.75 24.72
N ILE A 614 -14.05 -17.01 25.79
CA ILE A 614 -14.43 -17.57 27.10
C ILE A 614 -15.95 -17.64 27.33
N ASP A 615 -16.75 -17.14 26.38
CA ASP A 615 -18.22 -17.01 26.45
C ASP A 615 -18.71 -16.27 27.72
N LYS A 616 -18.05 -15.15 28.05
CA LYS A 616 -18.42 -14.27 29.18
C LYS A 616 -18.32 -12.79 28.82
N PRO A 617 -19.31 -11.96 29.17
CA PRO A 617 -19.18 -10.51 29.08
C PRO A 617 -18.00 -10.01 29.92
N ILE A 618 -17.14 -9.20 29.30
CA ILE A 618 -16.15 -8.38 30.03
C ILE A 618 -16.71 -6.96 30.12
N ILE A 619 -16.93 -6.47 31.34
CA ILE A 619 -17.61 -5.21 31.63
C ILE A 619 -16.61 -4.19 32.15
N LEU A 620 -16.57 -3.01 31.50
CA LEU A 620 -15.78 -1.86 31.94
C LEU A 620 -16.34 -1.30 33.26
N ILE A 621 -15.47 -1.21 34.26
CA ILE A 621 -15.65 -0.37 35.44
C ILE A 621 -14.91 0.95 35.15
N PRO A 622 -15.62 2.05 34.84
CA PRO A 622 -14.97 3.29 34.43
C PRO A 622 -14.20 3.93 35.60
N SER A 623 -13.10 4.59 35.25
CA SER A 623 -12.23 5.35 36.15
C SER A 623 -11.78 6.64 35.46
N LYS A 624 -11.32 7.61 36.25
CA LYS A 624 -10.86 8.92 35.75
C LYS A 624 -9.36 8.95 35.48
N THR A 625 -8.57 8.16 36.21
CA THR A 625 -7.11 8.06 36.04
C THR A 625 -6.62 6.64 36.29
N TRP A 626 -5.43 6.31 35.79
CA TRP A 626 -4.78 5.02 36.02
C TRP A 626 -4.58 4.70 37.52
N LYS A 627 -4.29 5.71 38.34
CA LYS A 627 -4.18 5.57 39.80
C LYS A 627 -5.49 5.06 40.40
N GLU A 628 -6.63 5.57 39.94
CA GLU A 628 -7.95 5.08 40.37
C GLU A 628 -8.17 3.62 39.92
N SER A 629 -7.73 3.23 38.72
CA SER A 629 -7.80 1.82 38.26
C SER A 629 -6.96 0.88 39.15
N LEU A 630 -5.75 1.29 39.55
CA LEU A 630 -4.91 0.55 40.50
C LEU A 630 -5.51 0.47 41.91
N GLU A 631 -6.25 1.49 42.35
CA GLU A 631 -6.97 1.49 43.62
C GLU A 631 -8.24 0.64 43.54
N ASN A 632 -8.95 0.65 42.40
CA ASN A 632 -10.16 -0.11 42.17
C ASN A 632 -9.90 -1.63 42.14
N ILE A 633 -8.80 -2.10 41.53
CA ILE A 633 -8.47 -3.54 41.55
C ILE A 633 -8.05 -4.03 42.95
N LYS A 634 -7.27 -3.23 43.71
CA LYS A 634 -6.93 -3.52 45.12
C LYS A 634 -8.18 -3.58 46.00
N ASN A 635 -9.11 -2.67 45.78
CA ASN A 635 -10.39 -2.61 46.51
C ASN A 635 -11.46 -3.54 45.91
N ASN A 636 -11.06 -4.59 45.18
CA ASN A 636 -11.90 -5.64 44.61
C ASN A 636 -13.02 -5.21 43.63
N LYS A 637 -13.09 -3.93 43.23
CA LYS A 637 -14.13 -3.41 42.33
C LYS A 637 -14.03 -3.92 40.89
N CYS A 638 -12.85 -4.37 40.47
CA CYS A 638 -12.62 -5.02 39.18
C CYS A 638 -11.80 -6.32 39.36
N ASP A 639 -11.86 -7.23 38.38
CA ASP A 639 -11.17 -8.52 38.39
C ASP A 639 -9.84 -8.49 37.61
N ILE A 640 -9.77 -7.71 36.53
CA ILE A 640 -8.62 -7.60 35.62
C ILE A 640 -8.23 -6.16 35.26
N LEU A 641 -6.98 -5.99 34.83
CA LEU A 641 -6.45 -4.85 34.08
C LEU A 641 -5.87 -5.36 32.75
N PRO A 642 -6.32 -4.91 31.57
CA PRO A 642 -5.79 -5.38 30.30
C PRO A 642 -4.34 -4.96 30.03
N MET A 643 -3.98 -3.68 30.18
CA MET A 643 -2.64 -3.17 29.83
C MET A 643 -1.75 -2.89 31.06
N ALA A 644 -1.48 -3.91 31.87
CA ALA A 644 -0.71 -3.77 33.11
C ALA A 644 0.73 -4.28 32.98
N THR A 645 1.71 -3.39 33.04
CA THR A 645 3.13 -3.77 33.20
C THR A 645 3.37 -4.48 34.55
N LYS A 646 4.06 -5.62 34.51
CA LYS A 646 4.53 -6.33 35.71
C LYS A 646 5.69 -5.59 36.40
N THR A 647 5.59 -5.37 37.70
CA THR A 647 6.69 -4.82 38.54
C THR A 647 6.67 -5.45 39.93
N ARG A 648 7.77 -5.33 40.70
CA ARG A 648 7.90 -6.02 42.01
C ARG A 648 6.87 -5.51 43.01
N SER A 649 6.54 -4.21 42.97
CA SER A 649 5.49 -3.63 43.81
C SER A 649 4.08 -4.10 43.44
N ARG A 650 3.84 -4.44 42.16
CA ARG A 650 2.54 -4.89 41.65
C ARG A 650 2.29 -6.39 41.85
N GLU A 651 3.32 -7.23 41.76
CA GLU A 651 3.21 -8.69 41.96
C GLU A 651 2.77 -9.11 43.37
N ALA A 652 2.85 -8.21 44.35
CA ALA A 652 2.36 -8.42 45.70
C ALA A 652 0.82 -8.54 45.78
N TYR A 653 0.07 -7.88 44.88
CA TYR A 653 -1.40 -7.85 44.88
C TYR A 653 -2.04 -8.20 43.53
N MET A 654 -1.24 -8.59 42.52
CA MET A 654 -1.72 -9.05 41.22
C MET A 654 -0.92 -10.25 40.70
N ASN A 655 -1.55 -11.01 39.81
CA ASN A 655 -0.94 -12.01 38.96
C ASN A 655 -0.90 -11.49 37.52
N PHE A 656 0.06 -11.93 36.71
CA PHE A 656 0.30 -11.41 35.37
C PHE A 656 0.46 -12.53 34.35
N THR A 657 -0.17 -12.38 33.18
CA THR A 657 0.16 -13.19 32.01
C THR A 657 1.57 -12.84 31.50
N LYS A 658 2.10 -13.66 30.58
CA LYS A 658 3.14 -13.22 29.65
C LYS A 658 2.73 -11.90 29.00
N PRO A 659 3.68 -10.98 28.74
CA PRO A 659 3.38 -9.78 27.99
C PRO A 659 3.03 -10.13 26.55
N TYR A 660 2.04 -9.45 26.00
CA TYR A 660 1.58 -9.64 24.61
C TYR A 660 1.73 -8.35 23.78
N ILE A 661 2.16 -7.25 24.40
CA ILE A 661 2.71 -6.07 23.72
C ILE A 661 4.04 -5.72 24.39
N ILE A 662 5.03 -5.40 23.57
CA ILE A 662 6.34 -4.87 23.99
C ILE A 662 6.60 -3.64 23.12
N ASP A 663 6.79 -2.48 23.75
CA ASP A 663 7.22 -1.24 23.10
C ASP A 663 8.36 -0.61 23.92
N SER A 664 9.28 0.10 23.29
CA SER A 664 10.40 0.74 24.00
C SER A 664 9.93 2.01 24.71
N LEU A 665 10.40 2.22 25.95
CA LEU A 665 10.20 3.50 26.62
C LEU A 665 11.03 4.58 25.90
N ALA A 666 10.44 5.77 25.78
CA ALA A 666 11.04 6.91 25.11
C ALA A 666 10.80 8.19 25.91
N VAL A 667 11.56 9.23 25.59
CA VAL A 667 11.40 10.57 26.17
C VAL A 667 11.02 11.58 25.10
N ALA A 668 9.94 12.32 25.36
CA ALA A 668 9.57 13.51 24.61
C ALA A 668 10.18 14.77 25.26
N THR A 669 10.67 15.70 24.45
CA THR A 669 11.17 17.02 24.89
C THR A 669 10.72 18.08 23.88
N LYS A 670 10.95 19.37 24.17
CA LYS A 670 10.88 20.40 23.11
C LYS A 670 11.89 20.14 22.00
N THR A 671 11.63 20.65 20.80
CA THR A 671 12.39 20.38 19.56
C THR A 671 13.82 20.92 19.57
N GLU A 672 14.09 21.94 20.37
CA GLU A 672 15.41 22.56 20.55
C GLU A 672 16.29 21.83 21.60
N GLN A 673 15.71 20.88 22.36
CA GLN A 673 16.44 20.07 23.33
C GLN A 673 17.25 18.95 22.66
N PHE A 674 18.23 18.41 23.36
CA PHE A 674 19.24 17.52 22.78
C PHE A 674 18.85 16.03 22.87
N PHE A 675 19.48 15.20 22.04
CA PHE A 675 19.26 13.75 22.06
C PHE A 675 19.60 13.13 23.42
N ILE A 676 18.73 12.26 23.90
CA ILE A 676 18.85 11.55 25.18
C ILE A 676 19.28 10.10 24.89
N LYS A 677 20.47 9.74 25.39
CA LYS A 677 21.08 8.42 25.15
C LYS A 677 20.56 7.31 26.07
N ASP A 678 20.23 7.66 27.31
CA ASP A 678 19.81 6.75 28.38
C ASP A 678 19.05 7.50 29.49
N SER A 679 18.53 6.79 30.49
CA SER A 679 17.84 7.40 31.63
C SER A 679 18.74 8.18 32.61
N LYS A 680 20.08 8.07 32.50
CA LYS A 680 21.04 8.82 33.32
C LYS A 680 21.22 10.25 32.81
N ALA A 681 21.11 10.46 31.49
CA ALA A 681 21.09 11.79 30.88
C ALA A 681 19.90 12.67 31.34
N LEU A 682 18.86 12.07 31.96
CA LEU A 682 17.72 12.78 32.57
C LEU A 682 17.97 13.25 34.02
N SER A 683 19.16 13.02 34.58
CA SER A 683 19.52 13.47 35.94
C SER A 683 19.39 14.99 36.10
N ASN A 684 19.06 15.46 37.30
CA ASN A 684 18.92 16.88 37.68
C ASN A 684 17.82 17.67 36.94
N HIS A 685 16.96 17.00 36.16
CA HIS A 685 15.86 17.61 35.42
C HIS A 685 14.50 17.15 35.94
N ASN A 686 13.46 17.98 35.78
CA ASN A 686 12.07 17.63 36.08
C ASN A 686 11.51 16.77 34.93
N ILE A 687 11.20 15.51 35.22
CA ILE A 687 10.70 14.53 34.23
C ILE A 687 9.25 14.18 34.53
N GLY A 688 8.37 14.39 33.54
CA GLY A 688 6.97 13.98 33.60
C GLY A 688 6.79 12.48 33.41
N VAL A 689 6.03 11.85 34.31
CA VAL A 689 5.62 10.43 34.20
C VAL A 689 4.17 10.30 34.72
N ILE A 690 3.34 9.48 34.06
CA ILE A 690 1.95 9.30 34.51
C ILE A 690 1.88 8.69 35.92
N ASN A 691 0.98 9.22 36.75
CA ASN A 691 0.81 8.86 38.14
C ASN A 691 0.45 7.38 38.32
N GLY A 692 1.38 6.60 38.92
CA GLY A 692 1.21 5.16 39.15
C GLY A 692 1.73 4.26 38.02
N TYR A 693 2.38 4.81 36.99
CA TYR A 693 3.01 3.99 35.93
C TYR A 693 4.24 3.22 36.45
N SER A 694 4.47 2.05 35.85
CA SER A 694 5.65 1.21 36.09
C SER A 694 6.96 1.94 35.80
N THR A 695 6.92 2.90 34.87
CA THR A 695 8.00 3.80 34.48
C THR A 695 8.66 4.48 35.68
N VAL A 696 7.91 4.79 36.75
CA VAL A 696 8.46 5.36 37.99
C VAL A 696 9.37 4.37 38.75
N GLU A 697 9.02 3.07 38.76
CA GLU A 697 9.84 2.01 39.38
C GLU A 697 11.06 1.69 38.51
N LEU A 698 10.92 1.75 37.19
CA LEU A 698 12.01 1.50 36.23
C LEU A 698 13.06 2.63 36.24
N LEU A 699 12.65 3.89 36.09
CA LEU A 699 13.55 5.05 36.07
C LEU A 699 14.32 5.19 37.38
N LYS A 700 13.67 5.00 38.54
CA LYS A 700 14.36 5.07 39.85
C LYS A 700 15.34 3.91 40.09
N LYS A 701 15.23 2.81 39.33
CA LYS A 701 16.14 1.66 39.43
C LYS A 701 17.46 1.87 38.68
N SER A 702 17.45 2.57 37.54
CA SER A 702 18.68 2.96 36.82
C SER A 702 19.25 4.29 37.31
N ASN A 703 18.38 5.22 37.70
CA ASN A 703 18.76 6.57 38.12
C ASN A 703 18.02 6.97 39.42
N PRO A 704 18.56 6.63 40.61
CA PRO A 704 17.92 6.96 41.89
C PRO A 704 17.69 8.45 42.14
N ASN A 705 18.46 9.33 41.46
CA ASN A 705 18.46 10.78 41.65
C ASN A 705 17.55 11.53 40.65
N ILE A 706 16.77 10.81 39.82
CA ILE A 706 15.89 11.43 38.83
C ILE A 706 14.67 12.10 39.49
N ASN A 707 14.42 13.39 39.18
CA ASN A 707 13.28 14.11 39.74
C ASN A 707 12.03 13.86 38.90
N ILE A 708 11.10 13.05 39.43
CA ILE A 708 9.87 12.66 38.73
C ILE A 708 8.71 13.53 39.20
N VAL A 709 8.20 14.34 38.27
CA VAL A 709 6.92 15.04 38.42
C VAL A 709 5.82 14.14 37.88
N LYS A 710 4.72 14.04 38.64
CA LYS A 710 3.55 13.24 38.27
C LYS A 710 2.59 14.06 37.43
N VAL A 711 2.04 13.42 36.39
CA VAL A 711 0.95 13.94 35.55
C VAL A 711 -0.16 12.88 35.45
N GLU A 712 -1.38 13.25 35.08
CA GLU A 712 -2.51 12.32 34.97
C GLU A 712 -2.81 11.87 33.52
N SER A 713 -2.12 12.44 32.51
CA SER A 713 -2.17 11.99 31.12
C SER A 713 -0.91 12.35 30.31
N ALA A 714 -0.73 11.68 29.16
CA ALA A 714 0.32 12.03 28.20
C ALA A 714 0.11 13.43 27.58
N GLU A 715 -1.13 13.87 27.45
CA GLU A 715 -1.47 15.22 26.97
C GLU A 715 -0.99 16.30 27.96
N GLU A 716 -1.22 16.11 29.26
CA GLU A 716 -0.72 17.00 30.31
C GLU A 716 0.81 16.99 30.37
N GLY A 717 1.42 15.80 30.33
CA GLY A 717 2.87 15.63 30.33
C GLY A 717 3.55 16.34 29.17
N LEU A 718 3.04 16.17 27.95
CA LEU A 718 3.55 16.86 26.77
C LEU A 718 3.30 18.38 26.82
N ARG A 719 2.13 18.84 27.29
CA ARG A 719 1.87 20.28 27.41
C ARG A 719 2.80 20.96 28.41
N LYS A 720 3.04 20.36 29.56
CA LYS A 720 4.01 20.88 30.55
C LYS A 720 5.45 20.88 30.05
N VAL A 721 5.80 19.95 29.15
CA VAL A 721 7.07 20.00 28.40
C VAL A 721 7.06 21.16 27.40
N GLN A 722 5.95 21.41 26.69
CA GLN A 722 5.77 22.51 25.73
C GLN A 722 5.84 23.90 26.39
N GLU A 723 5.23 24.04 27.55
CA GLU A 723 5.25 25.24 28.38
C GLU A 723 6.66 25.43 28.99
N GLY A 724 7.31 24.34 29.41
CA GLY A 724 8.67 24.32 29.95
C GLY A 724 8.75 24.13 31.47
N GLU A 725 7.64 23.75 32.11
CA GLU A 725 7.63 23.27 33.51
C GLU A 725 8.44 21.97 33.67
N LEU A 726 8.48 21.18 32.61
CA LEU A 726 9.19 19.90 32.52
C LEU A 726 10.23 19.94 31.42
N PHE A 727 11.37 19.28 31.65
CA PHE A 727 12.41 19.09 30.64
C PHE A 727 11.98 18.05 29.58
N GLY A 728 11.32 16.99 30.05
CA GLY A 728 10.80 15.93 29.19
C GLY A 728 9.74 15.06 29.86
N TYR A 729 9.04 14.28 29.06
CA TYR A 729 7.97 13.36 29.45
C TYR A 729 8.34 11.94 29.01
N VAL A 730 8.21 10.93 29.89
CA VAL A 730 8.65 9.55 29.62
C VAL A 730 7.49 8.55 29.68
N ASP A 731 7.32 7.80 28.60
CA ASP A 731 6.25 6.82 28.38
C ASP A 731 6.61 5.89 27.20
N ALA A 732 5.71 4.99 26.80
CA ALA A 732 5.86 4.18 25.60
C ALA A 732 6.00 5.05 24.34
N LEU A 733 6.93 4.69 23.45
CA LEU A 733 7.19 5.40 22.19
C LEU A 733 5.92 5.61 21.35
N SER A 734 5.08 4.59 21.25
CA SER A 734 3.84 4.63 20.47
C SER A 734 2.78 5.54 21.10
N ALA A 735 2.73 5.63 22.44
CA ALA A 735 1.82 6.54 23.15
C ALA A 735 2.27 8.00 22.98
N ILE A 736 3.57 8.26 23.08
CA ILE A 736 4.17 9.58 22.80
C ILE A 736 3.90 10.00 21.35
N ALA A 737 4.19 9.14 20.37
CA ALA A 737 4.01 9.45 18.96
C ALA A 737 2.53 9.72 18.63
N TYR A 738 1.62 8.88 19.14
CA TYR A 738 0.17 9.07 18.99
C TYR A 738 -0.31 10.37 19.64
N ALA A 739 0.14 10.70 20.85
CA ALA A 739 -0.25 11.93 21.53
C ALA A 739 0.30 13.19 20.82
N ILE A 740 1.57 13.20 20.41
CA ILE A 740 2.16 14.30 19.61
C ILE A 740 1.33 14.56 18.33
N GLN A 741 0.96 13.49 17.61
CA GLN A 741 0.14 13.59 16.40
C GLN A 741 -1.30 14.04 16.70
N LYS A 742 -2.00 13.40 17.64
CA LYS A 742 -3.42 13.64 17.97
C LYS A 742 -3.66 15.07 18.47
N TYR A 743 -2.75 15.58 19.30
CA TYR A 743 -2.91 16.88 19.96
C TYR A 743 -2.18 18.03 19.25
N GLY A 744 -1.50 17.75 18.12
CA GLY A 744 -0.91 18.79 17.27
C GLY A 744 0.31 19.48 17.88
N PHE A 745 1.10 18.76 18.69
CA PHE A 745 2.33 19.31 19.30
C PHE A 745 3.43 19.48 18.23
N VAL A 746 3.50 20.66 17.61
CA VAL A 746 4.42 20.96 16.48
C VAL A 746 5.88 21.25 16.89
N ASP A 747 6.09 21.65 18.14
CA ASP A 747 7.37 22.08 18.70
C ASP A 747 7.96 21.05 19.69
N LEU A 748 7.33 19.88 19.83
CA LEU A 748 7.84 18.72 20.59
C LEU A 748 8.41 17.64 19.66
N LYS A 749 9.32 16.83 20.19
CA LYS A 749 9.85 15.63 19.52
C LYS A 749 10.08 14.51 20.53
N VAL A 750 10.10 13.27 20.04
CA VAL A 750 10.86 12.22 20.72
C VAL A 750 12.34 12.58 20.64
N ALA A 751 13.04 12.61 21.77
CA ALA A 751 14.45 12.95 21.86
C ALA A 751 15.35 11.75 22.17
N GLY A 752 14.79 10.60 22.55
CA GLY A 752 15.55 9.38 22.81
C GLY A 752 14.67 8.19 23.12
N ARG A 753 15.20 6.99 22.93
CA ARG A 753 14.69 5.74 23.55
C ARG A 753 15.54 5.46 24.78
N LEU A 754 14.94 4.86 25.80
CA LEU A 754 15.62 4.48 27.04
C LEU A 754 16.01 3.00 27.00
N GLU A 755 16.84 2.57 27.94
CA GLU A 755 17.37 1.21 28.10
C GLU A 755 16.31 0.16 28.53
N PHE A 756 15.02 0.43 28.33
CA PHE A 756 13.89 -0.31 28.88
C PHE A 756 12.75 -0.52 27.89
N ASP A 757 12.21 -1.73 27.85
CA ASP A 757 10.96 -2.06 27.16
C ASP A 757 9.77 -2.04 28.16
N GLN A 758 8.67 -1.38 27.79
CA GLN A 758 7.38 -1.50 28.46
C GLN A 758 6.66 -2.76 27.99
N GLN A 759 6.52 -3.72 28.91
CA GLN A 759 5.95 -5.04 28.67
C GLN A 759 4.53 -5.10 29.21
N LEU A 760 3.53 -4.92 28.34
CA LEU A 760 2.12 -4.92 28.73
C LEU A 760 1.58 -6.36 28.79
N SER A 761 1.08 -6.72 29.97
CA SER A 761 0.44 -8.01 30.28
C SER A 761 -0.98 -7.78 30.78
N LEU A 762 -1.84 -8.79 30.65
CA LEU A 762 -3.10 -8.80 31.40
C LEU A 762 -2.78 -9.15 32.85
N ALA A 763 -3.24 -8.31 33.78
CA ALA A 763 -3.20 -8.59 35.20
C ALA A 763 -4.57 -9.01 35.73
N SER A 764 -4.58 -9.89 36.73
CA SER A 764 -5.75 -10.15 37.58
C SER A 764 -5.37 -10.00 39.06
N LYS A 765 -6.37 -9.91 39.94
CA LYS A 765 -6.17 -9.90 41.40
C LYS A 765 -5.32 -11.10 41.89
N LYS A 766 -4.65 -10.97 43.03
CA LYS A 766 -3.73 -11.99 43.55
C LYS A 766 -4.43 -13.31 43.89
N GLU A 767 -5.64 -13.18 44.40
CA GLU A 767 -6.57 -14.23 44.80
C GLU A 767 -7.16 -14.91 43.56
N GLU A 768 -7.33 -14.14 42.48
CA GLU A 768 -7.84 -14.57 41.17
C GLU A 768 -6.72 -15.18 40.30
N ALA A 769 -5.97 -16.14 40.86
CA ALA A 769 -4.92 -16.87 40.16
C ALA A 769 -5.48 -17.79 39.06
N LEU A 770 -6.63 -18.41 39.31
CA LEU A 770 -7.34 -19.28 38.36
C LEU A 770 -7.81 -18.48 37.12
N LEU A 771 -8.32 -17.27 37.34
CA LEU A 771 -8.63 -16.30 36.28
C LEU A 771 -7.39 -15.92 35.47
N ASN A 772 -6.23 -15.77 36.11
CA ASN A 772 -4.99 -15.48 35.40
C ASN A 772 -4.60 -16.63 34.44
N THR A 773 -4.74 -17.88 34.89
CA THR A 773 -4.47 -19.06 34.06
C THR A 773 -5.47 -19.19 32.90
N ILE A 774 -6.76 -18.89 33.14
CA ILE A 774 -7.78 -18.76 32.09
C ILE A 774 -7.37 -17.73 31.03
N MET A 775 -6.98 -16.52 31.46
CA MET A 775 -6.59 -15.43 30.57
C MET A 775 -5.31 -15.76 29.78
N GLN A 776 -4.31 -16.36 30.42
CA GLN A 776 -3.09 -16.83 29.74
C GLN A 776 -3.39 -17.85 28.64
N LYS A 777 -4.26 -18.84 28.93
CA LYS A 777 -4.68 -19.85 27.94
C LYS A 777 -5.50 -19.22 26.81
N THR A 778 -6.31 -18.21 27.12
CA THR A 778 -7.10 -17.47 26.14
C THR A 778 -6.22 -16.66 25.18
N LEU A 779 -5.23 -15.92 25.70
CA LEU A 779 -4.28 -15.15 24.89
C LEU A 779 -3.40 -16.06 24.03
N ASN A 780 -2.91 -17.19 24.58
CA ASN A 780 -2.17 -18.19 23.81
C ASN A 780 -2.98 -18.75 22.63
N ASN A 781 -4.29 -18.91 22.80
CA ASN A 781 -5.21 -19.40 21.77
C ASN A 781 -5.51 -18.32 20.71
N ILE A 782 -5.68 -17.05 21.11
CA ILE A 782 -5.84 -15.93 20.19
C ILE A 782 -4.61 -15.79 19.27
N GLY A 783 -3.41 -16.01 19.81
CA GLY A 783 -2.16 -16.16 19.08
C GLY A 783 -1.49 -14.83 18.68
N ASP A 784 -0.16 -14.81 18.77
CA ASP A 784 0.67 -13.61 18.58
C ASP A 784 0.47 -12.96 17.20
N GLU A 785 0.17 -13.75 16.17
CA GLU A 785 -0.06 -13.28 14.79
C GLU A 785 -1.29 -12.35 14.73
N LYS A 786 -2.40 -12.78 15.33
CA LYS A 786 -3.67 -12.05 15.41
C LYS A 786 -3.55 -10.80 16.28
N ILE A 787 -2.77 -10.89 17.37
CA ILE A 787 -2.44 -9.76 18.24
C ILE A 787 -1.58 -8.73 17.47
N ARG A 788 -0.55 -9.16 16.71
CA ARG A 788 0.23 -8.29 15.82
C ARG A 788 -0.64 -7.59 14.77
N THR A 789 -1.63 -8.26 14.17
CA THR A 789 -2.57 -7.61 13.25
C THR A 789 -3.37 -6.48 13.92
N ILE A 790 -3.84 -6.69 15.16
CA ILE A 790 -4.53 -5.64 15.92
C ILE A 790 -3.59 -4.48 16.24
N ILE A 791 -2.37 -4.76 16.71
CA ILE A 791 -1.36 -3.71 16.99
C ILE A 791 -1.08 -2.90 15.71
N GLY A 792 -0.89 -3.57 14.56
CA GLY A 792 -0.65 -2.94 13.26
C GLY A 792 -1.79 -1.99 12.84
N LYS A 793 -3.06 -2.37 13.04
CA LYS A 793 -4.23 -1.52 12.77
C LYS A 793 -4.20 -0.19 13.53
N TRP A 794 -3.67 -0.16 14.76
CA TRP A 794 -3.66 1.03 15.62
C TRP A 794 -2.35 1.83 15.55
N ILE A 795 -1.22 1.20 15.23
CA ILE A 795 0.10 1.86 15.15
C ILE A 795 0.46 2.29 13.72
N ALA A 796 -0.06 1.63 12.68
CA ALA A 796 0.06 2.15 11.32
C ALA A 796 -0.59 3.53 11.25
N ILE A 797 0.16 4.52 10.74
CA ILE A 797 -0.25 5.93 10.77
C ILE A 797 -1.55 6.12 9.98
N GLN A 798 -2.67 6.11 10.71
CA GLN A 798 -3.95 6.56 10.17
C GLN A 798 -3.85 8.07 10.04
N ILE A 799 -3.48 8.52 8.84
CA ILE A 799 -3.63 9.91 8.43
C ILE A 799 -5.14 10.13 8.23
N GLU A 800 -5.86 10.29 9.34
CA GLU A 800 -7.17 10.94 9.32
C GLU A 800 -6.95 12.38 8.84
N GLN A 801 -6.96 12.56 7.53
CA GLN A 801 -7.30 13.84 6.93
C GLN A 801 -8.75 14.11 7.30
N SER A 802 -8.96 14.64 8.50
CA SER A 802 -10.23 15.22 8.95
C SER A 802 -10.49 16.46 8.09
N ILE A 803 -11.01 16.22 6.89
CA ILE A 803 -11.34 17.24 5.91
C ILE A 803 -12.22 18.27 6.60
N ASP A 804 -11.71 19.49 6.73
CA ASP A 804 -12.46 20.61 7.31
C ASP A 804 -13.53 21.05 6.29
N TYR A 805 -14.65 20.35 6.31
CA TYR A 805 -15.78 20.61 5.42
C TYR A 805 -16.30 22.04 5.53
N LYS A 806 -16.09 22.76 6.66
CA LYS A 806 -16.44 24.18 6.75
C LYS A 806 -15.54 25.02 5.85
N LYS A 807 -14.23 24.76 5.82
CA LYS A 807 -13.29 25.43 4.90
C LYS A 807 -13.59 25.07 3.44
N ILE A 808 -13.90 23.81 3.13
CA ILE A 808 -14.30 23.43 1.77
C ILE A 808 -15.59 24.17 1.36
N ILE A 809 -16.63 24.18 2.19
CA ILE A 809 -17.88 24.91 1.89
C ILE A 809 -17.62 26.41 1.68
N LEU A 810 -16.75 27.04 2.48
CA LEU A 810 -16.33 28.44 2.29
C LEU A 810 -15.61 28.67 0.96
N ILE A 811 -14.66 27.80 0.59
CA ILE A 811 -13.92 27.87 -0.68
C ILE A 811 -14.87 27.65 -1.87
N THR A 812 -15.75 26.65 -1.79
CA THR A 812 -16.76 26.38 -2.82
C THR A 812 -17.74 27.54 -2.97
N LEU A 813 -18.22 28.15 -1.87
CA LEU A 813 -19.05 29.35 -1.91
C LEU A 813 -18.33 30.53 -2.57
N PHE A 814 -17.06 30.76 -2.23
CA PHE A 814 -16.25 31.80 -2.88
C PHE A 814 -16.13 31.55 -4.39
N PHE A 815 -15.80 30.33 -4.81
CA PHE A 815 -15.74 29.99 -6.25
C PHE A 815 -17.09 30.12 -6.94
N VAL A 816 -18.21 29.74 -6.30
CA VAL A 816 -19.57 29.92 -6.86
C VAL A 816 -19.92 31.40 -7.01
N ILE A 817 -19.56 32.25 -6.05
CA ILE A 817 -19.74 33.71 -6.14
C ILE A 817 -18.91 34.29 -7.29
N VAL A 818 -17.63 33.92 -7.39
CA VAL A 818 -16.75 34.35 -8.49
C VAL A 818 -17.29 33.88 -9.85
N LEU A 819 -17.73 32.62 -9.96
CA LEU A 819 -18.30 32.08 -11.19
C LEU A 819 -19.59 32.81 -11.58
N SER A 820 -20.45 33.11 -10.60
CA SER A 820 -21.68 33.89 -10.80
C SER A 820 -21.39 35.30 -11.30
N LEU A 821 -20.40 35.99 -10.72
CA LEU A 821 -19.94 37.31 -11.16
C LEU A 821 -19.37 37.28 -12.59
N VAL A 822 -18.58 36.27 -12.94
CA VAL A 822 -18.04 36.06 -14.29
C VAL A 822 -19.17 35.76 -15.29
N MET A 823 -20.11 34.87 -14.96
CA MET A 823 -21.26 34.57 -15.80
C MET A 823 -22.19 35.78 -16.00
N HIS A 824 -22.39 36.60 -14.95
CA HIS A 824 -23.12 37.86 -15.05
C HIS A 824 -22.40 38.85 -15.98
N ARG A 825 -21.10 39.06 -15.77
CA ARG A 825 -20.27 39.96 -16.60
C ARG A 825 -20.30 39.54 -18.08
N ASN A 826 -20.13 38.25 -18.37
CA ASN A 826 -20.19 37.73 -19.74
C ASN A 826 -21.57 37.89 -20.38
N ARG A 827 -22.66 37.67 -19.63
CA ARG A 827 -24.04 37.93 -20.11
C ARG A 827 -24.26 39.41 -20.44
N THR A 828 -23.72 40.32 -19.63
CA THR A 828 -23.82 41.77 -19.86
C THR A 828 -22.98 42.22 -21.06
N ILE A 829 -21.74 41.72 -21.20
CA ILE A 829 -20.89 41.98 -22.39
C ILE A 829 -21.58 41.51 -23.67
N ASN A 830 -22.14 40.29 -23.70
CA ASN A 830 -22.80 39.76 -24.90
C ASN A 830 -24.04 40.58 -25.31
N LYS A 831 -24.78 41.14 -24.34
CA LYS A 831 -25.88 42.08 -24.62
C LYS A 831 -25.39 43.41 -25.20
N LEU A 832 -24.29 43.95 -24.67
CA LEU A 832 -23.68 45.19 -25.18
C LEU A 832 -23.15 45.02 -26.61
N ASN A 833 -22.41 43.93 -26.86
CA ASN A 833 -21.85 43.63 -28.19
C ASN A 833 -22.95 43.50 -29.26
N LYS A 834 -24.07 42.84 -28.96
CA LYS A 834 -25.20 42.75 -29.90
C LYS A 834 -25.80 44.14 -30.20
N LYS A 835 -26.01 44.97 -29.17
CA LYS A 835 -26.55 46.33 -29.34
C LYS A 835 -25.60 47.25 -30.11
N LEU A 836 -24.28 47.00 -30.04
CA LEU A 836 -23.26 47.70 -30.81
C LEU A 836 -23.30 47.30 -32.30
N ASP A 837 -23.40 46.01 -32.61
CA ASP A 837 -23.56 45.50 -33.98
C ASP A 837 -24.84 46.03 -34.65
N GLU A 838 -25.97 46.01 -33.94
CA GLU A 838 -27.25 46.60 -34.37
C GLU A 838 -27.12 48.11 -34.65
N LYS A 839 -26.25 48.84 -33.93
CA LYS A 839 -26.01 50.28 -34.14
C LYS A 839 -25.02 50.58 -35.27
N ASN A 840 -24.00 49.76 -35.46
CA ASN A 840 -23.04 49.90 -36.55
C ASN A 840 -23.73 49.74 -37.91
N LYS A 841 -24.63 48.75 -38.05
CA LYS A 841 -25.43 48.54 -39.27
C LYS A 841 -26.33 49.74 -39.60
N GLN A 842 -26.94 50.36 -38.58
CA GLN A 842 -27.74 51.58 -38.76
C GLN A 842 -26.90 52.78 -39.21
N LEU A 843 -25.64 52.89 -38.76
CA LEU A 843 -24.71 53.92 -39.22
C LEU A 843 -24.25 53.68 -40.66
N GLU A 844 -23.99 52.42 -41.03
CA GLU A 844 -23.60 52.03 -42.39
C GLU A 844 -24.70 52.33 -43.43
N GLU A 845 -25.95 51.96 -43.15
CA GLU A 845 -27.08 52.26 -44.05
C GLU A 845 -27.31 53.77 -44.25
N LEU A 846 -27.14 54.58 -43.19
CA LEU A 846 -27.23 56.04 -43.25
C LEU A 846 -26.04 56.67 -43.99
N SER A 847 -24.88 56.02 -44.01
CA SER A 847 -23.67 56.52 -44.66
C SER A 847 -23.69 56.36 -46.18
N ILE A 848 -24.35 55.31 -46.72
CA ILE A 848 -24.27 54.93 -48.14
C ILE A 848 -25.52 55.25 -48.98
N ARG A 849 -26.63 55.71 -48.38
CA ARG A 849 -27.88 56.01 -49.10
C ARG A 849 -28.22 57.50 -49.14
N ASP A 850 -28.96 57.90 -50.18
CA ASP A 850 -29.62 59.21 -50.21
C ASP A 850 -30.83 59.20 -49.27
N ASN A 851 -30.96 60.24 -48.44
CA ASN A 851 -32.02 60.32 -47.45
C ASN A 851 -33.41 60.49 -48.07
N LEU A 852 -33.52 61.11 -49.24
CA LEU A 852 -34.80 61.34 -49.91
C LEU A 852 -35.29 60.14 -50.71
N THR A 853 -34.45 59.65 -51.64
CA THR A 853 -34.81 58.65 -52.66
C THR A 853 -34.49 57.21 -52.25
N LYS A 854 -33.69 57.01 -51.20
CA LYS A 854 -33.18 55.71 -50.71
C LYS A 854 -32.34 54.91 -51.73
N LEU A 855 -32.02 55.51 -52.88
CA LEU A 855 -30.94 55.06 -53.76
C LEU A 855 -29.58 55.16 -53.04
N PHE A 856 -28.50 54.73 -53.68
CA PHE A 856 -27.16 55.04 -53.19
C PHE A 856 -26.90 56.55 -53.29
N ASN A 857 -26.11 57.09 -52.36
CA ASN A 857 -25.62 58.47 -52.46
C ASN A 857 -24.31 58.54 -53.26
N ARG A 858 -23.88 59.77 -53.57
CA ARG A 858 -22.63 60.04 -54.28
C ARG A 858 -21.41 59.33 -53.71
N ASN A 859 -21.21 59.34 -52.39
CA ASN A 859 -20.06 58.66 -51.76
C ASN A 859 -20.00 57.16 -52.12
N LYS A 860 -21.16 56.48 -52.13
CA LYS A 860 -21.23 55.06 -52.52
C LYS A 860 -21.13 54.85 -54.03
N LEU A 861 -21.54 55.82 -54.85
CA LEU A 861 -21.27 55.79 -56.29
C LEU A 861 -19.78 55.95 -56.59
N ASP A 862 -19.08 56.89 -55.93
CA ASP A 862 -17.63 57.09 -56.07
C ASP A 862 -16.84 55.83 -55.67
N GLU A 863 -17.28 55.14 -54.61
CA GLU A 863 -16.74 53.82 -54.21
C GLU A 863 -16.96 52.76 -55.30
N VAL A 864 -18.18 52.63 -55.84
CA VAL A 864 -18.50 51.63 -56.87
C VAL A 864 -17.79 51.93 -58.20
N LEU A 865 -17.67 53.19 -58.60
CA LEU A 865 -16.87 53.59 -59.77
C LEU A 865 -15.40 53.20 -59.56
N SER A 866 -14.86 53.38 -58.36
CA SER A 866 -13.50 52.94 -58.02
C SER A 866 -13.33 51.42 -58.11
N LEU A 867 -14.34 50.65 -57.69
CA LEU A 867 -14.34 49.18 -57.81
C LEU A 867 -14.44 48.72 -59.28
N GLU A 868 -15.31 49.32 -60.08
CA GLU A 868 -15.50 48.95 -61.49
C GLU A 868 -14.32 49.39 -62.38
N VAL A 869 -13.67 50.52 -62.11
CA VAL A 869 -12.38 50.89 -62.75
C VAL A 869 -11.29 49.85 -62.45
N ASN A 870 -11.19 49.38 -61.20
CA ASN A 870 -10.24 48.33 -60.83
C ASN A 870 -10.58 46.97 -61.48
N ARG A 871 -11.87 46.62 -61.55
CA ARG A 871 -12.37 45.42 -62.24
C ARG A 871 -12.05 45.44 -63.73
N ALA A 872 -12.38 46.53 -64.42
CA ALA A 872 -12.16 46.70 -65.86
C ALA A 872 -10.66 46.64 -66.21
N ASN A 873 -9.81 47.35 -65.47
CA ASN A 873 -8.37 47.31 -65.72
C ASN A 873 -7.73 45.94 -65.41
N ARG A 874 -8.25 45.19 -64.42
CA ARG A 874 -7.75 43.86 -64.07
C ARG A 874 -8.24 42.74 -65.00
N TYR A 875 -9.52 42.74 -65.35
CA TYR A 875 -10.18 41.64 -66.07
C TYR A 875 -10.50 41.96 -67.53
N LYS A 876 -10.22 43.19 -67.99
CA LYS A 876 -10.53 43.71 -69.34
C LYS A 876 -12.03 43.72 -69.66
N THR A 877 -12.91 43.82 -68.64
CA THR A 877 -14.35 43.98 -68.86
C THR A 877 -14.69 45.43 -69.24
N SER A 878 -15.82 45.61 -69.93
CA SER A 878 -16.38 46.91 -70.28
C SER A 878 -17.39 47.32 -69.22
N PHE A 879 -17.35 48.57 -68.77
CA PHE A 879 -18.47 49.17 -68.05
C PHE A 879 -18.66 50.61 -68.55
N GLY A 880 -19.78 51.23 -68.17
CA GLY A 880 -19.98 52.64 -68.41
C GLY A 880 -21.01 53.24 -67.47
N ILE A 881 -21.28 54.51 -67.66
CA ILE A 881 -22.20 55.29 -66.85
C ILE A 881 -23.26 55.98 -67.71
N ILE A 882 -24.43 56.17 -67.10
CA ILE A 882 -25.50 57.03 -67.60
C ILE A 882 -25.68 58.13 -66.56
N MET A 883 -25.42 59.38 -66.92
CA MET A 883 -25.84 60.56 -66.15
C MET A 883 -27.24 60.98 -66.64
N ILE A 884 -28.15 61.23 -65.72
CA ILE A 884 -29.57 61.48 -65.97
C ILE A 884 -29.99 62.74 -65.21
N ASP A 885 -30.68 63.67 -65.86
CA ASP A 885 -31.20 64.90 -65.26
C ASP A 885 -32.64 65.14 -65.73
N ILE A 886 -33.51 65.54 -64.81
CA ILE A 886 -34.94 65.74 -65.07
C ILE A 886 -35.17 67.09 -65.76
N ASP A 887 -35.68 67.04 -66.99
CA ASP A 887 -35.80 68.22 -67.85
C ASP A 887 -36.72 69.27 -67.23
N TYR A 888 -36.17 70.48 -67.05
CA TYR A 888 -36.83 71.63 -66.43
C TYR A 888 -37.32 71.38 -64.98
N PHE A 889 -36.70 70.47 -64.21
CA PHE A 889 -37.11 70.17 -62.84
C PHE A 889 -37.24 71.39 -61.93
N LYS A 890 -36.40 72.42 -62.09
CA LYS A 890 -36.57 73.70 -61.40
C LYS A 890 -38.01 74.27 -61.54
N LYS A 891 -38.64 74.20 -62.72
CA LYS A 891 -40.04 74.65 -62.90
C LYS A 891 -41.03 73.85 -62.05
N VAL A 892 -40.76 72.58 -61.76
CA VAL A 892 -41.60 71.76 -60.87
C VAL A 892 -41.52 72.30 -59.44
N ASN A 893 -40.33 72.67 -58.97
CA ASN A 893 -40.16 73.34 -57.67
C ASN A 893 -40.79 74.75 -57.66
N ASP A 894 -40.58 75.54 -58.71
CA ASP A 894 -41.06 76.92 -58.81
C ASP A 894 -42.61 76.99 -58.88
N VAL A 895 -43.28 75.96 -59.43
CA VAL A 895 -44.76 75.91 -59.59
C VAL A 895 -45.46 75.12 -58.47
N TYR A 896 -44.93 73.95 -58.09
CA TYR A 896 -45.59 73.02 -57.14
C TYR A 896 -44.92 72.97 -55.75
N GLY A 897 -43.81 73.70 -55.56
CA GLY A 897 -43.05 73.72 -54.32
C GLY A 897 -42.14 72.51 -54.12
N HIS A 898 -41.07 72.71 -53.35
CA HIS A 898 -40.05 71.68 -53.10
C HIS A 898 -40.58 70.36 -52.55
N GLN A 899 -41.67 70.36 -51.75
CA GLN A 899 -42.26 69.13 -51.23
C GLN A 899 -42.84 68.23 -52.33
N MET A 900 -43.36 68.82 -53.42
CA MET A 900 -43.87 68.07 -54.57
C MET A 900 -42.73 67.68 -55.53
N GLY A 901 -41.72 68.55 -55.71
CA GLY A 901 -40.46 68.17 -56.35
C GLY A 901 -39.81 66.95 -55.69
N ASP A 902 -39.81 66.90 -54.35
CA ASP A 902 -39.37 65.77 -53.54
C ASP A 902 -40.20 64.49 -53.71
N VAL A 903 -41.43 64.57 -54.21
CA VAL A 903 -42.23 63.39 -54.63
C VAL A 903 -41.80 62.94 -56.01
N VAL A 904 -41.73 63.86 -56.98
CA VAL A 904 -41.30 63.57 -58.36
C VAL A 904 -39.89 62.96 -58.40
N LEU A 905 -38.97 63.41 -57.53
CA LEU A 905 -37.63 62.81 -57.38
C LEU A 905 -37.68 61.35 -56.89
N LYS A 906 -38.64 60.99 -56.03
CA LYS A 906 -38.84 59.60 -55.58
C LYS A 906 -39.50 58.76 -56.67
N GLU A 907 -40.42 59.32 -57.43
CA GLU A 907 -41.04 58.67 -58.60
C GLU A 907 -39.97 58.35 -59.66
N VAL A 908 -39.18 59.35 -60.10
CA VAL A 908 -38.06 59.15 -61.03
C VAL A 908 -37.03 58.16 -60.48
N ALA A 909 -36.63 58.27 -59.21
CA ALA A 909 -35.72 57.31 -58.58
C ALA A 909 -36.22 55.87 -58.65
N ASN A 910 -37.52 55.66 -58.43
CA ASN A 910 -38.14 54.33 -58.52
C ASN A 910 -38.26 53.83 -59.96
N ILE A 911 -38.49 54.70 -60.95
CA ILE A 911 -38.52 54.35 -62.37
C ILE A 911 -37.13 53.90 -62.84
N ILE A 912 -36.08 54.69 -62.55
CA ILE A 912 -34.68 54.34 -62.88
C ILE A 912 -34.32 53.00 -62.23
N LYS A 913 -34.51 52.87 -60.91
CA LYS A 913 -34.18 51.66 -60.14
C LYS A 913 -34.91 50.41 -60.60
N SER A 914 -36.18 50.52 -61.00
CA SER A 914 -36.98 49.38 -61.48
C SER A 914 -36.61 48.92 -62.89
N ASN A 915 -36.02 49.80 -63.70
CA ASN A 915 -35.56 49.50 -65.06
C ASN A 915 -34.09 49.10 -65.15
N SER A 916 -33.27 49.46 -64.15
CA SER A 916 -31.89 48.99 -63.99
C SER A 916 -31.81 47.53 -63.53
N ARG A 917 -30.75 46.83 -63.93
CA ARG A 917 -30.51 45.42 -63.57
C ARG A 917 -29.99 45.31 -62.14
N LYS A 918 -30.06 44.11 -61.54
CA LYS A 918 -29.46 43.83 -60.22
C LYS A 918 -27.93 44.02 -60.17
N THR A 919 -27.26 44.07 -61.32
CA THR A 919 -25.83 44.35 -61.49
C THR A 919 -25.50 45.84 -61.55
N ASP A 920 -26.49 46.68 -61.83
CA ASP A 920 -26.29 48.09 -62.13
C ASP A 920 -26.48 48.88 -60.83
N THR A 921 -25.57 49.82 -60.55
CA THR A 921 -25.63 50.62 -59.32
C THR A 921 -26.29 51.96 -59.61
N VAL A 922 -27.51 52.13 -59.08
CA VAL A 922 -28.31 53.35 -59.21
C VAL A 922 -28.15 54.21 -57.96
N GLY A 923 -27.77 55.48 -58.16
CA GLY A 923 -27.66 56.46 -57.09
C GLY A 923 -28.08 57.87 -57.52
N ARG A 924 -28.33 58.73 -56.53
CA ARG A 924 -28.55 60.17 -56.73
C ARG A 924 -27.20 60.88 -56.65
N TRP A 925 -26.86 61.65 -57.67
CA TRP A 925 -25.56 62.30 -57.82
C TRP A 925 -25.52 63.66 -57.10
N GLY A 926 -26.58 64.45 -57.26
CA GLY A 926 -26.84 65.73 -56.61
C GLY A 926 -28.16 66.30 -57.13
N GLY A 927 -28.85 67.20 -56.42
CA GLY A 927 -30.06 67.87 -56.93
C GLY A 927 -31.10 66.93 -57.58
N GLU A 928 -31.40 67.18 -58.85
CA GLU A 928 -32.22 66.38 -59.77
C GLU A 928 -31.44 65.35 -60.62
N GLU A 929 -30.15 65.20 -60.39
CA GLU A 929 -29.23 64.34 -61.13
C GLU A 929 -29.12 62.93 -60.53
N PHE A 930 -29.14 61.93 -61.39
CA PHE A 930 -28.96 60.52 -61.06
C PHE A 930 -27.86 59.89 -61.90
N LEU A 931 -27.11 58.96 -61.31
CA LEU A 931 -26.07 58.20 -61.98
C LEU A 931 -26.41 56.71 -61.94
N VAL A 932 -26.30 56.05 -63.09
CA VAL A 932 -26.39 54.58 -63.20
C VAL A 932 -25.04 54.03 -63.67
N VAL A 933 -24.37 53.27 -62.80
CA VAL A 933 -23.13 52.54 -63.14
C VAL A 933 -23.52 51.17 -63.70
N CYS A 934 -23.22 50.95 -64.98
CA CYS A 934 -23.63 49.78 -65.74
C CYS A 934 -22.44 48.78 -65.84
N ALA A 935 -22.32 47.91 -64.85
CA ALA A 935 -21.23 46.92 -64.76
C ALA A 935 -21.27 45.91 -65.92
N ASP A 936 -20.10 45.43 -66.34
CA ASP A 936 -19.88 44.43 -67.40
C ASP A 936 -20.75 44.60 -68.68
N THR A 937 -21.06 45.85 -69.06
CA THR A 937 -21.92 46.21 -70.21
C THR A 937 -21.18 47.06 -71.26
N ASN A 938 -21.50 46.84 -72.54
CA ASN A 938 -20.98 47.61 -73.69
C ASN A 938 -21.85 48.85 -74.01
N LEU A 939 -21.41 49.69 -74.95
CA LEU A 939 -22.14 50.91 -75.33
C LEU A 939 -23.59 50.65 -75.75
N GLU A 940 -23.82 49.58 -76.53
CA GLU A 940 -25.13 49.21 -77.05
C GLU A 940 -26.11 48.86 -75.92
N GLY A 941 -25.71 48.01 -74.97
CA GLY A 941 -26.53 47.63 -73.82
C GLY A 941 -26.78 48.80 -72.85
N ILE A 942 -25.86 49.76 -72.75
CA ILE A 942 -26.04 50.98 -71.94
C ILE A 942 -27.00 51.95 -72.63
N ASN A 943 -26.89 52.12 -73.95
CA ASN A 943 -27.82 52.91 -74.76
C ASN A 943 -29.24 52.29 -74.76
N GLN A 944 -29.36 50.96 -74.77
CA GLN A 944 -30.64 50.28 -74.61
C GLN A 944 -31.26 50.56 -73.24
N LEU A 945 -30.48 50.44 -72.16
CA LEU A 945 -30.94 50.75 -70.80
C LEU A 945 -31.39 52.22 -70.67
N ALA A 946 -30.60 53.16 -71.19
CA ALA A 946 -30.95 54.58 -71.20
C ALA A 946 -32.24 54.85 -72.02
N ASN A 947 -32.43 54.20 -73.17
CA ASN A 947 -33.65 54.36 -73.96
C ASN A 947 -34.89 53.80 -73.24
N ASN A 948 -34.76 52.68 -72.52
CA ASN A 948 -35.84 52.14 -71.70
C ASN A 948 -36.21 53.13 -70.58
N ILE A 949 -35.24 53.55 -69.76
CA ILE A 949 -35.47 54.50 -68.66
C ILE A 949 -36.08 55.82 -69.17
N LYS A 950 -35.56 56.37 -70.29
CA LYS A 950 -36.11 57.56 -70.95
C LYS A 950 -37.57 57.38 -71.36
N LYS A 951 -37.92 56.25 -71.98
CA LYS A 951 -39.28 55.97 -72.47
C LYS A 951 -40.27 55.80 -71.31
N GLU A 952 -39.87 55.12 -70.24
CA GLU A 952 -40.70 54.97 -69.04
C GLU A 952 -40.90 56.33 -68.35
N ILE A 953 -39.84 57.13 -68.14
CA ILE A 953 -39.96 58.50 -67.60
C ILE A 953 -40.90 59.34 -68.48
N ALA A 954 -40.70 59.36 -69.80
CA ALA A 954 -41.49 60.16 -70.75
C ALA A 954 -42.92 59.65 -71.04
N SER A 955 -43.38 58.60 -70.35
CA SER A 955 -44.77 58.14 -70.38
C SER A 955 -45.40 57.99 -68.98
N TYR A 956 -44.62 58.11 -67.91
CA TYR A 956 -45.11 57.99 -66.54
C TYR A 956 -45.94 59.20 -66.12
N SER A 957 -47.15 58.93 -65.59
CA SER A 957 -48.00 59.97 -65.01
C SER A 957 -47.55 60.29 -63.58
N PHE A 958 -46.66 61.27 -63.44
CA PHE A 958 -46.18 61.77 -62.14
C PHE A 958 -47.31 62.36 -61.28
N SER A 959 -47.12 62.40 -59.95
CA SER A 959 -48.11 62.90 -58.98
C SER A 959 -48.58 64.36 -59.18
N ILE A 960 -47.91 65.11 -60.07
CA ILE A 960 -48.27 66.47 -60.52
C ILE A 960 -49.29 66.49 -61.68
N ASN A 961 -49.71 65.33 -62.19
CA ASN A 961 -50.55 65.17 -63.41
C ASN A 961 -49.93 65.75 -64.69
N GLU A 962 -48.62 65.97 -64.71
CA GLU A 962 -47.84 66.35 -65.89
C GLU A 962 -46.87 65.22 -66.27
N GLN A 963 -46.71 64.97 -67.55
CA GLN A 963 -45.59 64.16 -68.07
C GLN A 963 -44.27 64.91 -67.85
N LYS A 964 -43.20 64.18 -67.54
CA LYS A 964 -41.82 64.73 -67.45
C LYS A 964 -40.88 63.94 -68.33
N THR A 965 -39.82 64.60 -68.76
CA THR A 965 -38.75 64.00 -69.56
C THR A 965 -37.43 64.12 -68.82
N ALA A 966 -36.43 63.38 -69.28
CA ALA A 966 -35.08 63.50 -68.77
C ALA A 966 -34.10 63.56 -69.94
N SER A 967 -33.01 64.30 -69.75
CA SER A 967 -31.85 64.27 -70.62
C SER A 967 -30.85 63.24 -70.10
N PHE A 968 -30.13 62.60 -71.01
CA PHE A 968 -29.24 61.47 -70.71
C PHE A 968 -27.88 61.65 -71.40
N GLY A 969 -26.80 61.53 -70.62
CA GLY A 969 -25.43 61.50 -71.13
C GLY A 969 -24.76 60.16 -70.83
N ILE A 970 -24.21 59.51 -71.86
CA ILE A 970 -23.58 58.19 -71.74
C ILE A 970 -22.07 58.29 -71.97
N ALA A 971 -21.29 57.67 -71.08
CA ALA A 971 -19.87 57.45 -71.27
C ALA A 971 -19.48 56.00 -70.92
N VAL A 972 -18.87 55.29 -71.87
CA VAL A 972 -18.22 53.99 -71.63
C VAL A 972 -16.78 54.20 -71.20
N TYR A 973 -16.29 53.42 -70.23
CA TYR A 973 -14.93 53.52 -69.70
C TYR A 973 -13.86 53.29 -70.76
N LYS A 974 -12.92 54.24 -70.87
CA LYS A 974 -11.75 54.12 -71.76
C LYS A 974 -10.57 53.59 -70.93
N LYS A 975 -9.79 52.64 -71.46
CA LYS A 975 -8.70 52.00 -70.69
C LYS A 975 -7.70 53.03 -70.17
N ASN A 976 -7.30 52.92 -68.90
CA ASN A 976 -6.42 53.86 -68.18
C ASN A 976 -7.01 55.28 -67.99
N GLU A 977 -8.29 55.50 -68.26
CA GLU A 977 -8.98 56.74 -67.90
C GLU A 977 -9.21 56.81 -66.38
N ASP A 978 -9.29 58.01 -65.82
CA ASP A 978 -9.66 58.25 -64.43
C ASP A 978 -11.18 58.48 -64.27
N ILE A 979 -11.69 58.37 -63.03
CA ILE A 979 -13.12 58.44 -62.73
C ILE A 979 -13.69 59.83 -63.04
N TYR A 980 -12.92 60.91 -62.83
CA TYR A 980 -13.36 62.27 -63.09
C TYR A 980 -13.51 62.52 -64.59
N SER A 981 -12.56 62.05 -65.41
CA SER A 981 -12.63 62.10 -66.87
C SER A 981 -13.82 61.29 -67.43
N LEU A 982 -14.11 60.11 -66.85
CA LEU A 982 -15.28 59.31 -67.21
C LEU A 982 -16.59 60.07 -66.90
N ILE A 983 -16.76 60.56 -65.66
CA ILE A 983 -17.93 61.34 -65.25
C ILE A 983 -18.09 62.56 -66.13
N LYS A 984 -17.00 63.30 -66.38
CA LYS A 984 -17.03 64.51 -67.20
C LYS A 984 -17.51 64.22 -68.62
N ARG A 985 -17.13 63.10 -69.25
CA ARG A 985 -17.68 62.75 -70.58
C ARG A 985 -19.18 62.49 -70.56
N ALA A 986 -19.72 61.89 -69.49
CA ALA A 986 -21.16 61.71 -69.34
C ALA A 986 -21.88 63.04 -69.08
N ASP A 987 -21.25 63.96 -68.35
CA ASP A 987 -21.77 65.32 -68.12
C ASP A 987 -21.71 66.20 -69.38
N ASP A 988 -20.58 66.22 -70.10
CA ASP A 988 -20.42 66.88 -71.42
C ASP A 988 -21.45 66.33 -72.44
N ALA A 989 -21.81 65.04 -72.34
CA ALA A 989 -22.86 64.43 -73.16
C ALA A 989 -24.27 64.85 -72.70
N LEU A 990 -24.53 64.83 -71.39
CA LEU A 990 -25.79 65.28 -70.80
C LEU A 990 -26.08 66.75 -71.13
N TYR A 991 -25.06 67.60 -71.11
CA TYR A 991 -25.15 69.00 -71.52
C TYR A 991 -25.57 69.12 -73.00
N LYS A 992 -24.96 68.35 -73.90
CA LYS A 992 -25.40 68.28 -75.31
C LYS A 992 -26.83 67.75 -75.46
N ALA A 993 -27.28 66.83 -74.61
CA ALA A 993 -28.67 66.36 -74.63
C ALA A 993 -29.64 67.50 -74.22
N LYS A 994 -29.25 68.32 -73.24
CA LYS A 994 -29.99 69.52 -72.81
C LYS A 994 -30.03 70.60 -73.91
N ASP A 995 -28.96 70.79 -74.69
CA ASP A 995 -28.92 71.77 -75.77
C ASP A 995 -29.61 71.29 -77.06
N ASN A 996 -29.43 70.02 -77.44
CA ASN A 996 -30.02 69.41 -78.64
C ASN A 996 -31.54 69.11 -78.51
N GLY A 997 -32.26 69.85 -77.66
CA GLY A 997 -33.72 69.80 -77.54
C GLY A 997 -34.31 68.99 -76.38
N ARG A 998 -33.50 68.45 -75.46
CA ARG A 998 -33.93 67.65 -74.29
C ARG A 998 -34.63 66.33 -74.65
N ASN A 999 -35.10 65.58 -73.65
CA ASN A 999 -35.72 64.25 -73.81
C ASN A 999 -34.94 63.28 -74.71
N ARG A 1000 -33.60 63.27 -74.60
CA ARG A 1000 -32.71 62.57 -75.55
C ARG A 1000 -31.46 62.03 -74.87
N ILE A 1001 -30.75 61.20 -75.61
CA ILE A 1001 -29.50 60.55 -75.22
C ILE A 1001 -28.40 61.07 -76.14
N GLU A 1002 -27.26 61.43 -75.56
CA GLU A 1002 -26.01 61.75 -76.27
C GLU A 1002 -24.84 60.90 -75.72
N ILE A 1003 -23.78 60.74 -76.51
CA ILE A 1003 -22.69 59.78 -76.26
C ILE A 1003 -21.34 60.42 -76.67
N LEU A 1004 -20.29 60.32 -75.83
CA LEU A 1004 -18.93 60.88 -76.07
C LEU A 1004 -17.78 59.96 -75.56
#